data_AF-A0A1G1YQG9-F1
#
_entry.id   AF-A0A1G1YQG9-F1
#
_cell.length_a   1.000
_cell.length_b   1.000
_cell.length_c   1.000
_cell.angle_alpha   90.00
_cell.angle_beta   90.00
_cell.angle_gamma   90.00
#
_symmetry.space_group_name_H-M   'P 1'
#
loop_
_entity.id
_entity.type
_entity.pdbx_description
1 polymer ?
#
loop_
_entity_poly.entity_id
_entity_poly.type
_entity_poly.pdbx_seq_one_letter_code
_entity_poly.pdbx_strand_id
1 'polypeptide(L)'
;MGGVRLAMSLAVPVFILSSQGVIGGPPLRVSNNPAQSQNPALAVDPTGTSYLVWEDDRDGNWEIYFRRVDKYGIPETGEIRVTNTAGNSRYPDIDVDDDQNSRIVWQEDSAVVFCVLDPSGNKVLPDTTVASGNCSNPAIALRPDGTAHLVWEKTIITSYRVYFNQLDPSGNKLGNDIPISDRDIIGIVPKAPDIDLDPLYNSYIVWRDHYNFASGIYYCRVNADRSIYTNFPIINQDQARSPRVNISGSNYLNIVYQDSQMAGEEIYYVFNVDDGRQVSASTAEAQNSTIGGDPINREIVYTAWEDNTEGPWEIYLRRVNPTTGDMIGNPTRISDAGADSTQPDLRVVNERWYLAWQDLRDGNSEVYLDHATPLPDSDGDALPDDWENSTAGHLISGSPLPLKDMGATPDHKDVFVEVDWMNHPKVIPHLTRPNPFDRVIVAFARAPIYDNPDGTTGIRLHIDYGQDAWPEETRPSADGISRWRTGGATAISYTQPLVIDTHWTNFFAYKNEPSNFDPDRWHVFHYCLFIDQATPFSSNSGRSAGFPGASFFVSLGDPEWNGGTPQEQAGTFMHELGHNLGLDEGGCDHLSWKPNHLSVMNYSFQTRGLYKDGSAGHLSYSHVALGPLREDGGLDESDGLNGGDAIDGYGTIWFLKSPFALWGFQQGSTWNANEPINWNLNHNRVYQEIIDDEPIKANIHYGDRPPHDEDFSDLVSCDEWHRLIYTGHPSPGEAIGLGSLEKNDKATEFFDPLNFSDLTAEQDAAIAPPPPATTTITVLSDRAVINWSSLGLDIVNTYRIYRRDQTGATSLLGETSDLTYTDFIPDGSAYVYLITSVDTRGKETPLPGITPEQSAVDAWELYRDLDSSKQSW
;
A
#
# COMPACT_ATOMS: atom_id res chain seq x y z
N MET A 1 -62.05 -14.62 -15.27
CA MET A 1 -62.08 -13.27 -14.67
C MET A 1 -61.19 -13.35 -13.45
N GLY A 2 -59.95 -12.88 -13.43
CA GLY A 2 -59.36 -11.70 -14.04
C GLY A 2 -58.73 -10.92 -12.89
N GLY A 3 -57.41 -11.07 -12.70
CA GLY A 3 -56.68 -10.44 -11.60
C GLY A 3 -55.18 -10.54 -11.86
N VAL A 4 -54.67 -9.59 -12.65
CA VAL A 4 -53.25 -9.36 -12.90
C VAL A 4 -52.60 -8.93 -11.58
N ARG A 5 -51.53 -9.62 -11.15
CA ARG A 5 -50.55 -9.07 -10.22
C ARG A 5 -49.25 -8.86 -10.97
N LEU A 6 -48.91 -7.59 -11.24
CA LEU A 6 -47.57 -7.16 -11.57
C LEU A 6 -46.69 -7.48 -10.36
N ALA A 7 -45.69 -8.33 -10.52
CA ALA A 7 -44.53 -8.37 -9.63
C ALA A 7 -43.41 -7.60 -10.33
N MET A 8 -43.21 -6.34 -9.95
CA MET A 8 -41.92 -5.68 -10.16
C MET A 8 -40.93 -6.35 -9.22
N SER A 9 -40.10 -7.24 -9.75
CA SER A 9 -38.87 -7.67 -9.10
C SER A 9 -37.79 -6.67 -9.50
N LEU A 10 -37.61 -5.61 -8.70
CA LEU A 10 -36.33 -4.91 -8.67
C LEU A 10 -35.35 -5.84 -7.95
N ALA A 11 -34.70 -6.71 -8.71
CA ALA A 11 -33.47 -7.34 -8.27
C ALA A 11 -32.39 -6.25 -8.37
N VAL A 12 -32.13 -5.58 -7.26
CA VAL A 12 -30.83 -4.92 -7.06
C VAL A 12 -29.84 -6.07 -6.88
N PRO A 13 -28.80 -6.22 -7.71
CA PRO A 13 -27.75 -7.19 -7.44
C PRO A 13 -27.09 -6.75 -6.13
N VAL A 14 -27.28 -7.55 -5.09
CA VAL A 14 -26.48 -7.45 -3.87
C VAL A 14 -25.11 -7.97 -4.27
N PHE A 15 -24.15 -7.06 -4.45
CA PHE A 15 -22.74 -7.41 -4.62
C PHE A 15 -22.25 -7.95 -3.28
N ILE A 16 -22.18 -9.27 -3.15
CA ILE A 16 -21.50 -9.94 -2.05
C ILE A 16 -20.04 -10.09 -2.48
N LEU A 17 -19.18 -9.14 -2.10
CA LEU A 17 -17.73 -9.25 -2.24
C LEU A 17 -17.20 -10.16 -1.12
N SER A 18 -17.25 -11.47 -1.36
CA SER A 18 -16.58 -12.50 -0.55
C SER A 18 -15.37 -13.00 -1.31
N SER A 19 -14.17 -13.08 -0.72
CA SER A 19 -13.07 -14.05 -1.04
C SER A 19 -12.75 -14.45 -2.51
N GLN A 20 -13.22 -13.74 -3.54
CA GLN A 20 -13.22 -14.15 -4.96
C GLN A 20 -12.26 -13.35 -5.86
N GLY A 21 -11.36 -12.55 -5.28
CA GLY A 21 -10.56 -11.61 -6.06
C GLY A 21 -11.40 -10.41 -6.53
N VAL A 22 -10.70 -9.34 -6.89
CA VAL A 22 -11.32 -8.11 -7.42
C VAL A 22 -12.14 -8.48 -8.65
N ILE A 23 -13.44 -8.15 -8.65
CA ILE A 23 -14.33 -8.38 -9.79
C ILE A 23 -13.95 -7.37 -10.89
N GLY A 24 -13.87 -7.84 -12.14
CA GLY A 24 -13.67 -6.97 -13.29
C GLY A 24 -14.89 -6.11 -13.59
N GLY A 25 -14.69 -5.07 -14.40
CA GLY A 25 -15.80 -4.31 -14.96
C GLY A 25 -16.54 -5.13 -16.03
N PRO A 26 -17.55 -4.56 -16.73
CA PRO A 26 -18.00 -5.18 -17.96
C PRO A 26 -16.85 -5.22 -18.98
N PRO A 27 -16.55 -6.37 -19.61
CA PRO A 27 -15.44 -6.48 -20.55
C PRO A 27 -15.51 -5.43 -21.67
N LEU A 28 -14.41 -4.73 -21.88
CA LEU A 28 -14.23 -3.80 -22.99
C LEU A 28 -14.02 -4.57 -24.29
N ARG A 29 -14.80 -4.26 -25.32
CA ARG A 29 -14.52 -4.72 -26.68
C ARG A 29 -13.39 -3.86 -27.28
N VAL A 30 -12.26 -4.48 -27.60
CA VAL A 30 -11.03 -3.83 -28.10
C VAL A 30 -10.99 -3.75 -29.62
N SER A 31 -11.45 -4.78 -30.34
CA SER A 31 -11.62 -4.74 -31.80
C SER A 31 -13.10 -4.65 -32.16
N ASN A 32 -13.46 -4.01 -33.27
CA ASN A 32 -14.85 -4.04 -33.72
C ASN A 32 -14.97 -4.06 -35.23
N ASN A 33 -15.03 -5.26 -35.80
CA ASN A 33 -15.14 -5.45 -37.23
C ASN A 33 -15.95 -6.72 -37.58
N PRO A 34 -16.26 -7.01 -38.85
CA PRO A 34 -16.98 -8.23 -39.24
C PRO A 34 -16.05 -9.40 -39.60
N ALA A 35 -14.73 -9.18 -39.59
CA ALA A 35 -13.71 -10.17 -39.91
C ALA A 35 -13.28 -10.92 -38.62
N GLN A 36 -12.21 -11.70 -38.66
CA GLN A 36 -11.70 -12.42 -37.50
C GLN A 36 -10.52 -11.67 -36.88
N SER A 37 -10.65 -11.30 -35.60
CA SER A 37 -9.57 -10.81 -34.74
C SER A 37 -9.21 -11.89 -33.73
N GLN A 38 -7.96 -12.39 -33.77
CA GLN A 38 -7.53 -13.59 -33.03
C GLN A 38 -6.16 -13.41 -32.39
N ASN A 39 -5.80 -14.36 -31.51
CA ASN A 39 -4.49 -14.47 -30.86
C ASN A 39 -4.00 -13.12 -30.25
N PRO A 40 -4.76 -12.54 -29.31
CA PRO A 40 -4.34 -11.31 -28.66
C PRO A 40 -3.13 -11.54 -27.76
N ALA A 41 -2.25 -10.54 -27.68
CA ALA A 41 -1.21 -10.43 -26.67
C ALA A 41 -1.32 -9.08 -25.96
N LEU A 42 -1.01 -9.07 -24.67
CA LEU A 42 -1.22 -7.96 -23.75
C LEU A 42 0.06 -7.59 -23.03
N ALA A 43 0.40 -6.31 -23.04
CA ALA A 43 1.36 -5.71 -22.11
C ALA A 43 0.67 -4.62 -21.28
N VAL A 44 1.15 -4.40 -20.06
CA VAL A 44 0.62 -3.37 -19.15
C VAL A 44 1.79 -2.64 -18.52
N ASP A 45 1.79 -1.32 -18.61
CA ASP A 45 2.83 -0.50 -17.97
C ASP A 45 2.53 -0.23 -16.48
N PRO A 46 3.49 0.27 -15.69
CA PRO A 46 3.28 0.58 -14.28
C PRO A 46 2.19 1.61 -13.99
N THR A 47 1.66 2.33 -14.98
CA THR A 47 0.51 3.24 -14.79
C THR A 47 -0.84 2.53 -14.88
N GLY A 48 -0.85 1.26 -15.29
CA GLY A 48 -2.04 0.47 -15.56
C GLY A 48 -2.59 0.63 -16.97
N THR A 49 -1.82 1.26 -17.88
CA THR A 49 -2.21 1.38 -19.29
C THR A 49 -1.96 0.06 -20.01
N SER A 50 -2.97 -0.42 -20.74
CA SER A 50 -2.95 -1.69 -21.48
C SER A 50 -2.60 -1.47 -22.96
N TYR A 51 -1.71 -2.33 -23.46
CA TYR A 51 -1.23 -2.33 -24.84
C TYR A 51 -1.57 -3.68 -25.47
N LEU A 52 -2.46 -3.69 -26.45
CA LEU A 52 -2.95 -4.90 -27.08
C LEU A 52 -2.48 -5.00 -28.52
N VAL A 53 -2.07 -6.20 -28.92
CA VAL A 53 -1.86 -6.58 -30.31
C VAL A 53 -2.63 -7.83 -30.65
N TRP A 54 -3.09 -7.96 -31.89
CA TRP A 54 -3.81 -9.14 -32.36
C TRP A 54 -3.60 -9.33 -33.86
N GLU A 55 -3.90 -10.53 -34.37
CA GLU A 55 -3.98 -10.78 -35.81
C GLU A 55 -5.40 -10.59 -36.31
N ASP A 56 -5.55 -9.97 -37.49
CA ASP A 56 -6.84 -9.60 -38.05
C ASP A 56 -6.89 -9.87 -39.56
N ASP A 57 -7.97 -10.46 -40.06
CA ASP A 57 -8.11 -10.79 -41.49
C ASP A 57 -8.99 -9.82 -42.31
N ARG A 58 -9.34 -8.65 -41.74
CA ARG A 58 -10.22 -7.66 -42.40
C ARG A 58 -9.70 -7.11 -43.72
N ASP A 59 -8.41 -7.25 -43.99
CA ASP A 59 -7.74 -6.76 -45.21
C ASP A 59 -7.53 -7.84 -46.28
N GLY A 60 -8.04 -9.05 -46.08
CA GLY A 60 -7.95 -10.18 -47.01
C GLY A 60 -6.77 -11.11 -46.80
N ASN A 61 -5.90 -10.79 -45.86
CA ASN A 61 -4.79 -11.58 -45.31
C ASN A 61 -4.66 -11.25 -43.81
N TRP A 62 -3.96 -12.09 -43.05
CA TRP A 62 -3.74 -11.86 -41.62
C TRP A 62 -2.70 -10.77 -41.42
N GLU A 63 -3.06 -9.74 -40.67
CA GLU A 63 -2.23 -8.57 -40.39
C GLU A 63 -2.25 -8.27 -38.89
N ILE A 64 -1.18 -7.67 -38.37
CA ILE A 64 -1.09 -7.29 -36.96
C ILE A 64 -1.74 -5.93 -36.76
N TYR A 65 -2.62 -5.85 -35.77
CA TYR A 65 -3.25 -4.64 -35.30
C TYR A 65 -2.84 -4.33 -33.87
N PHE A 66 -2.91 -3.06 -33.50
CA PHE A 66 -2.52 -2.53 -32.20
C PHE A 66 -3.58 -1.58 -31.65
N ARG A 67 -3.76 -1.59 -30.33
CA ARG A 67 -4.55 -0.59 -29.62
C ARG A 67 -4.01 -0.36 -28.21
N ARG A 68 -4.05 0.90 -27.79
CA ARG A 68 -3.71 1.36 -26.44
C ARG A 68 -4.98 1.76 -25.70
N VAL A 69 -5.10 1.33 -24.46
CA VAL A 69 -6.27 1.55 -23.59
C VAL A 69 -5.76 2.00 -22.23
N ASP A 70 -6.27 3.11 -21.73
CA ASP A 70 -5.89 3.60 -20.42
C ASP A 70 -6.38 2.68 -19.28
N LYS A 71 -5.96 2.99 -18.04
CA LYS A 71 -6.35 2.25 -16.84
C LYS A 71 -7.85 2.25 -16.52
N TYR A 72 -8.67 2.97 -17.29
CA TYR A 72 -10.13 3.04 -17.14
C TYR A 72 -10.87 2.25 -18.21
N GLY A 73 -10.15 1.56 -19.09
CA GLY A 73 -10.77 0.91 -20.24
C GLY A 73 -11.18 1.90 -21.33
N ILE A 74 -10.65 3.15 -21.33
CA ILE A 74 -10.89 4.11 -22.40
C ILE A 74 -9.78 3.99 -23.44
N PRO A 75 -10.13 3.72 -24.70
CA PRO A 75 -9.12 3.66 -25.76
C PRO A 75 -8.47 5.02 -26.04
N GLU A 76 -7.14 5.07 -25.91
CA GLU A 76 -6.35 6.27 -26.21
C GLU A 76 -5.97 6.35 -27.70
N THR A 77 -5.91 5.19 -28.35
CA THR A 77 -5.71 5.07 -29.80
C THR A 77 -6.90 4.39 -30.47
N GLY A 78 -7.03 4.64 -31.78
CA GLY A 78 -7.86 3.81 -32.64
C GLY A 78 -7.21 2.44 -32.87
N GLU A 79 -7.88 1.58 -33.63
CA GLU A 79 -7.27 0.33 -34.10
C GLU A 79 -6.24 0.64 -35.19
N ILE A 80 -4.96 0.47 -34.87
CA ILE A 80 -3.84 0.79 -35.77
C ILE A 80 -3.38 -0.47 -36.46
N ARG A 81 -3.43 -0.49 -37.79
CA ARG A 81 -2.85 -1.57 -38.60
C ARG A 81 -1.32 -1.43 -38.59
N VAL A 82 -0.63 -2.37 -37.95
CA VAL A 82 0.83 -2.37 -37.78
C VAL A 82 1.53 -2.93 -39.02
N THR A 83 0.98 -3.99 -39.62
CA THR A 83 1.56 -4.62 -40.82
C THR A 83 0.66 -4.41 -42.04
N ASN A 84 1.27 -4.33 -43.21
CA ASN A 84 0.56 -4.22 -44.49
C ASN A 84 1.40 -4.90 -45.57
N THR A 85 1.50 -6.22 -45.46
CA THR A 85 2.27 -7.05 -46.38
C THR A 85 1.33 -7.82 -47.31
N ALA A 86 1.90 -8.53 -48.29
CA ALA A 86 1.10 -9.43 -49.14
C ALA A 86 0.98 -10.85 -48.55
N GLY A 87 1.79 -11.15 -47.52
CA GLY A 87 1.84 -12.44 -46.83
C GLY A 87 0.95 -12.42 -45.59
N ASN A 88 1.06 -13.43 -44.74
CA ASN A 88 0.37 -13.42 -43.45
C ASN A 88 1.35 -13.01 -42.35
N SER A 89 0.96 -12.02 -41.56
CA SER A 89 1.58 -11.67 -40.29
C SER A 89 0.78 -12.33 -39.16
N ARG A 90 1.43 -13.16 -38.34
CA ARG A 90 0.76 -14.03 -37.35
C ARG A 90 1.53 -14.14 -36.04
N TYR A 91 0.82 -14.61 -35.01
CA TYR A 91 1.37 -14.87 -33.67
C TYR A 91 2.15 -13.65 -33.12
N PRO A 92 1.48 -12.50 -32.98
CA PRO A 92 2.11 -11.32 -32.41
C PRO A 92 2.35 -11.51 -30.91
N ASP A 93 3.39 -10.86 -30.41
CA ASP A 93 3.63 -10.67 -28.99
C ASP A 93 4.16 -9.25 -28.74
N ILE A 94 3.90 -8.71 -27.55
CA ILE A 94 4.13 -7.30 -27.21
C ILE A 94 4.71 -7.13 -25.81
N ASP A 95 5.60 -6.14 -25.66
CA ASP A 95 6.00 -5.60 -24.37
C ASP A 95 6.28 -4.08 -24.46
N VAL A 96 6.40 -3.37 -23.34
CA VAL A 96 6.46 -1.90 -23.26
C VAL A 96 7.59 -1.40 -22.35
N ASP A 97 8.29 -0.34 -22.78
CA ASP A 97 9.39 0.27 -22.00
C ASP A 97 8.92 1.42 -21.09
N ASP A 98 9.81 1.93 -20.23
CA ASP A 98 9.49 3.02 -19.29
C ASP A 98 9.11 4.33 -20.00
N ASP A 99 9.55 4.49 -21.25
CA ASP A 99 9.17 5.62 -22.13
C ASP A 99 7.82 5.38 -22.84
N GLN A 100 7.09 4.31 -22.48
CA GLN A 100 5.79 3.90 -23.03
C GLN A 100 5.83 3.52 -24.53
N ASN A 101 7.00 3.19 -25.07
CA ASN A 101 7.12 2.71 -26.45
C ASN A 101 6.89 1.21 -26.50
N SER A 102 5.94 0.77 -27.33
CA SER A 102 5.63 -0.65 -27.51
C SER A 102 6.63 -1.34 -28.45
N ARG A 103 7.05 -2.54 -28.08
CA ARG A 103 7.85 -3.44 -28.92
C ARG A 103 7.00 -4.62 -29.32
N ILE A 104 6.86 -4.83 -30.63
CA ILE A 104 5.99 -5.88 -31.17
C ILE A 104 6.85 -6.82 -32.00
N VAL A 105 6.70 -8.12 -31.75
CA VAL A 105 7.32 -9.18 -32.56
C VAL A 105 6.23 -10.05 -33.18
N TRP A 106 6.42 -10.52 -34.42
CA TRP A 106 5.48 -11.40 -35.08
C TRP A 106 6.18 -12.33 -36.08
N GLN A 107 5.46 -13.36 -36.53
CA GLN A 107 5.84 -14.19 -37.66
C GLN A 107 5.34 -13.57 -38.96
N GLU A 108 6.27 -13.23 -39.86
CA GLU A 108 5.99 -12.82 -41.24
C GLU A 108 6.33 -13.98 -42.19
N ASP A 109 5.31 -14.71 -42.65
CA ASP A 109 5.45 -15.96 -43.42
C ASP A 109 6.37 -17.01 -42.76
N SER A 110 7.68 -16.91 -42.95
CA SER A 110 8.71 -17.82 -42.41
C SER A 110 9.88 -17.07 -41.75
N ALA A 111 9.65 -15.81 -41.40
CA ALA A 111 10.59 -14.92 -40.73
C ALA A 111 9.99 -14.42 -39.41
N VAL A 112 10.86 -14.05 -38.47
CA VAL A 112 10.49 -13.31 -37.27
C VAL A 112 10.83 -11.86 -37.53
N VAL A 113 9.86 -10.97 -37.34
CA VAL A 113 9.97 -9.54 -37.60
C VAL A 113 9.60 -8.77 -36.34
N PHE A 114 10.21 -7.61 -36.18
CA PHE A 114 10.11 -6.75 -35.00
C PHE A 114 9.87 -5.30 -35.42
N CYS A 115 9.06 -4.56 -34.66
CA CYS A 115 8.95 -3.11 -34.79
C CYS A 115 8.82 -2.42 -33.44
N VAL A 116 8.95 -1.09 -33.48
CA VAL A 116 8.80 -0.21 -32.33
C VAL A 116 7.74 0.83 -32.64
N LEU A 117 6.77 0.99 -31.74
CA LEU A 117 5.75 2.03 -31.81
C LEU A 117 5.97 3.06 -30.69
N ASP A 118 5.80 4.34 -31.00
CA ASP A 118 5.67 5.39 -29.98
C ASP A 118 4.30 5.28 -29.25
N PRO A 119 4.06 6.02 -28.15
CA PRO A 119 2.79 5.97 -27.42
C PRO A 119 1.56 6.36 -28.27
N SER A 120 1.75 7.07 -29.38
CA SER A 120 0.70 7.41 -30.34
C SER A 120 0.45 6.29 -31.37
N GLY A 121 1.20 5.19 -31.31
CA GLY A 121 1.14 4.04 -32.20
C GLY A 121 1.85 4.23 -33.54
N ASN A 122 2.72 5.23 -33.68
CA ASN A 122 3.50 5.42 -34.90
C ASN A 122 4.79 4.61 -34.86
N LYS A 123 5.16 4.00 -35.99
CA LYS A 123 6.47 3.34 -36.13
C LYS A 123 7.61 4.36 -36.00
N VAL A 124 8.45 4.18 -34.99
CA VAL A 124 9.67 4.99 -34.82
C VAL A 124 10.87 4.42 -35.59
N LEU A 125 10.82 3.13 -35.93
CA LEU A 125 11.82 2.43 -36.72
C LEU A 125 11.17 1.59 -37.84
N PRO A 126 11.87 1.36 -38.97
CA PRO A 126 11.44 0.39 -39.97
C PRO A 126 11.39 -1.03 -39.39
N ASP A 127 10.53 -1.87 -39.96
CA ASP A 127 10.43 -3.28 -39.59
C ASP A 127 11.77 -3.99 -39.73
N THR A 128 12.18 -4.65 -38.66
CA THR A 128 13.46 -5.34 -38.57
C THR A 128 13.22 -6.84 -38.65
N THR A 129 13.74 -7.49 -39.69
CA THR A 129 13.76 -8.95 -39.76
C THR A 129 14.80 -9.48 -38.77
N VAL A 130 14.33 -10.09 -37.69
CA VAL A 130 15.16 -10.71 -36.65
C VAL A 130 15.72 -12.02 -37.16
N ALA A 131 14.87 -12.93 -37.66
CA ALA A 131 15.32 -14.23 -38.14
C ALA A 131 14.57 -14.62 -39.41
N SER A 132 15.17 -15.49 -40.21
CA SER A 132 14.54 -15.98 -41.45
C SER A 132 14.79 -17.47 -41.66
N GLY A 133 13.90 -18.07 -42.46
CA GLY A 133 13.98 -19.45 -42.88
C GLY A 133 13.32 -20.39 -41.87
N ASN A 134 12.03 -20.65 -42.09
CA ASN A 134 11.16 -21.50 -41.27
C ASN A 134 11.17 -21.11 -39.78
N CYS A 135 11.06 -19.80 -39.48
CA CYS A 135 10.92 -19.30 -38.12
C CYS A 135 9.45 -19.02 -37.78
N SER A 136 9.04 -19.30 -36.55
CA SER A 136 7.65 -19.17 -36.07
C SER A 136 7.59 -18.97 -34.55
N ASN A 137 6.40 -18.64 -34.04
CA ASN A 137 6.08 -18.50 -32.61
C ASN A 137 7.11 -17.65 -31.84
N PRO A 138 7.30 -16.37 -32.20
CA PRO A 138 8.16 -15.50 -31.42
C PRO A 138 7.49 -15.06 -30.11
N ALA A 139 8.30 -14.79 -29.08
CA ALA A 139 7.87 -14.11 -27.86
C ALA A 139 8.93 -13.07 -27.44
N ILE A 140 8.50 -12.05 -26.72
CA ILE A 140 9.32 -10.89 -26.32
C ILE A 140 9.17 -10.58 -24.83
N ALA A 141 10.27 -10.17 -24.22
CA ALA A 141 10.27 -9.47 -22.94
C ALA A 141 11.27 -8.30 -22.99
N LEU A 142 11.00 -7.21 -22.30
CA LEU A 142 11.66 -5.93 -22.48
C LEU A 142 12.28 -5.43 -21.19
N ARG A 143 13.47 -4.83 -21.32
CA ARG A 143 14.06 -4.06 -20.23
C ARG A 143 13.45 -2.66 -20.17
N PRO A 144 13.47 -2.01 -19.00
CA PRO A 144 13.10 -0.60 -18.84
C PRO A 144 13.78 0.34 -19.85
N ASP A 145 15.02 0.03 -20.26
CA ASP A 145 15.79 0.82 -21.23
C ASP A 145 15.42 0.58 -22.71
N GLY A 146 14.43 -0.28 -22.99
CA GLY A 146 13.97 -0.62 -24.33
C GLY A 146 14.79 -1.71 -25.04
N THR A 147 15.74 -2.37 -24.35
CA THR A 147 16.44 -3.55 -24.87
C THR A 147 15.51 -4.76 -24.91
N ALA A 148 15.24 -5.28 -26.10
CA ALA A 148 14.33 -6.41 -26.30
C ALA A 148 15.04 -7.76 -26.20
N HIS A 149 14.44 -8.70 -25.48
CA HIS A 149 14.84 -10.10 -25.41
C HIS A 149 13.83 -10.93 -26.19
N LEU A 150 14.32 -11.68 -27.18
CA LEU A 150 13.47 -12.40 -28.12
C LEU A 150 13.78 -13.88 -28.10
N VAL A 151 12.71 -14.69 -28.10
CA VAL A 151 12.77 -16.13 -28.30
C VAL A 151 11.90 -16.52 -29.50
N TRP A 152 12.31 -17.54 -30.27
CA TRP A 152 11.50 -18.06 -31.37
C TRP A 152 11.86 -19.50 -31.70
N GLU A 153 10.99 -20.15 -32.46
CA GLU A 153 11.22 -21.49 -32.99
C GLU A 153 11.77 -21.44 -34.42
N LYS A 154 12.61 -22.43 -34.76
CA LYS A 154 13.09 -22.62 -36.12
C LYS A 154 13.05 -24.08 -36.53
N THR A 155 12.43 -24.38 -37.67
CA THR A 155 12.40 -25.73 -38.25
C THR A 155 13.70 -26.02 -39.03
N ILE A 156 14.38 -27.09 -38.63
CA ILE A 156 15.60 -27.61 -39.27
C ILE A 156 15.32 -29.02 -39.81
N ILE A 157 15.12 -29.14 -41.13
CA ILE A 157 14.81 -30.41 -41.82
C ILE A 157 13.52 -31.06 -41.29
N THR A 158 13.61 -31.87 -40.23
CA THR A 158 12.48 -32.54 -39.56
C THR A 158 12.48 -32.33 -38.05
N SER A 159 13.39 -31.51 -37.52
CA SER A 159 13.47 -31.10 -36.12
C SER A 159 13.13 -29.61 -35.97
N TYR A 160 12.89 -29.20 -34.73
CA TYR A 160 12.67 -27.80 -34.36
C TYR A 160 13.63 -27.44 -33.24
N ARG A 161 14.06 -26.18 -33.19
CA ARG A 161 14.89 -25.65 -32.10
C ARG A 161 14.39 -24.29 -31.65
N VAL A 162 14.58 -24.02 -30.36
CA VAL A 162 14.34 -22.72 -29.74
C VAL A 162 15.61 -21.89 -29.81
N TYR A 163 15.49 -20.66 -30.29
CA TYR A 163 16.56 -19.69 -30.44
C TYR A 163 16.28 -18.45 -29.64
N PHE A 164 17.34 -17.80 -29.16
CA PHE A 164 17.29 -16.56 -28.40
C PHE A 164 18.22 -15.50 -28.99
N ASN A 165 17.83 -14.24 -28.92
CA ASN A 165 18.70 -13.10 -29.12
C ASN A 165 18.18 -11.85 -28.40
N GLN A 166 19.03 -10.82 -28.32
CA GLN A 166 18.64 -9.50 -27.81
C GLN A 166 18.80 -8.46 -28.91
N LEU A 167 17.91 -7.47 -28.91
CA LEU A 167 18.01 -6.27 -29.73
C LEU A 167 18.27 -5.05 -28.84
N ASP A 168 19.18 -4.18 -29.26
CA ASP A 168 19.31 -2.85 -28.65
C ASP A 168 18.05 -2.01 -28.90
N PRO A 169 17.87 -0.86 -28.20
CA PRO A 169 16.71 -0.01 -28.39
C PRO A 169 16.53 0.52 -29.83
N SER A 170 17.59 0.47 -30.65
CA SER A 170 17.56 0.81 -32.08
C SER A 170 17.20 -0.37 -32.99
N GLY A 171 16.84 -1.53 -32.43
CA GLY A 171 16.47 -2.75 -33.15
C GLY A 171 17.66 -3.59 -33.65
N ASN A 172 18.90 -3.27 -33.31
CA ASN A 172 20.05 -4.03 -33.77
C ASN A 172 20.33 -5.23 -32.88
N LYS A 173 20.64 -6.39 -33.48
CA LYS A 173 21.07 -7.58 -32.74
C LYS A 173 22.34 -7.32 -31.93
N LEU A 174 22.31 -7.67 -30.64
CA LEU A 174 23.48 -7.63 -29.74
C LEU A 174 24.44 -8.81 -29.96
N GLY A 175 24.13 -9.74 -30.86
CA GLY A 175 25.11 -10.66 -31.47
C GLY A 175 24.44 -11.82 -32.21
N ASN A 176 25.10 -12.98 -32.25
CA ASN A 176 24.59 -14.15 -32.96
C ASN A 176 23.38 -14.79 -32.27
N ASP A 177 22.53 -15.45 -33.04
CA ASP A 177 21.41 -16.23 -32.53
C ASP A 177 21.92 -17.42 -31.71
N ILE A 178 21.41 -17.56 -30.49
CA ILE A 178 21.85 -18.57 -29.54
C ILE A 178 20.83 -19.72 -29.55
N PRO A 179 21.20 -20.97 -29.91
CA PRO A 179 20.31 -22.11 -29.76
C PRO A 179 20.19 -22.48 -28.28
N ILE A 180 18.98 -22.37 -27.72
CA ILE A 180 18.70 -22.66 -26.29
C ILE A 180 18.35 -24.14 -26.09
N SER A 181 17.65 -24.76 -27.04
CA SER A 181 17.35 -26.20 -27.02
C SER A 181 18.52 -27.02 -27.57
N ASP A 182 18.93 -28.09 -26.87
CA ASP A 182 20.16 -28.85 -27.13
C ASP A 182 20.02 -30.02 -28.14
N ARG A 183 18.82 -30.34 -28.65
CA ARG A 183 18.57 -31.60 -29.39
C ARG A 183 17.77 -31.46 -30.69
N ASP A 184 18.28 -32.09 -31.75
CA ASP A 184 17.56 -32.33 -33.01
C ASP A 184 16.60 -33.52 -32.85
N ILE A 185 15.35 -33.26 -32.48
CA ILE A 185 14.37 -34.34 -32.26
C ILE A 185 13.44 -34.45 -33.47
N ILE A 186 13.30 -35.69 -33.96
CA ILE A 186 12.48 -36.04 -35.13
C ILE A 186 11.04 -36.27 -34.66
N GLY A 187 10.12 -35.44 -35.16
CA GLY A 187 8.68 -35.70 -35.08
C GLY A 187 7.95 -34.97 -33.95
N ILE A 188 7.13 -34.01 -34.38
CA ILE A 188 6.12 -33.24 -33.62
C ILE A 188 6.68 -31.99 -32.89
N VAL A 189 5.85 -30.95 -32.91
CA VAL A 189 6.13 -29.50 -32.87
C VAL A 189 6.41 -29.01 -31.43
N PRO A 190 7.56 -28.38 -31.10
CA PRO A 190 7.58 -27.41 -30.01
C PRO A 190 6.60 -26.32 -30.40
N LYS A 191 5.74 -25.91 -29.48
CA LYS A 191 4.85 -24.77 -29.69
C LYS A 191 5.02 -23.85 -28.50
N ALA A 192 4.99 -22.55 -28.80
CA ALA A 192 4.90 -21.47 -27.82
C ALA A 192 6.09 -21.46 -26.85
N PRO A 193 7.30 -21.08 -27.30
CA PRO A 193 8.28 -20.61 -26.36
C PRO A 193 7.73 -19.32 -25.73
N ASP A 194 7.96 -19.18 -24.43
CA ASP A 194 7.56 -17.99 -23.68
C ASP A 194 8.75 -17.49 -22.87
N ILE A 195 8.79 -16.19 -22.60
CA ILE A 195 9.94 -15.52 -21.99
C ILE A 195 9.47 -14.45 -21.00
N ASP A 196 10.14 -14.37 -19.86
CA ASP A 196 10.02 -13.25 -18.95
C ASP A 196 11.40 -12.86 -18.37
N LEU A 197 11.51 -11.66 -17.80
CA LEU A 197 12.72 -11.11 -17.23
C LEU A 197 12.64 -10.97 -15.72
N ASP A 198 13.79 -11.17 -15.08
CA ASP A 198 13.96 -10.82 -13.68
C ASP A 198 14.48 -9.37 -13.51
N PRO A 199 14.46 -8.78 -12.30
CA PRO A 199 14.97 -7.41 -12.10
C PRO A 199 16.47 -7.22 -12.39
N LEU A 200 17.22 -8.30 -12.57
CA LEU A 200 18.63 -8.28 -13.01
C LEU A 200 18.76 -8.47 -14.53
N TYR A 201 17.63 -8.50 -15.24
CA TYR A 201 17.49 -8.68 -16.68
C TYR A 201 18.02 -10.02 -17.20
N ASN A 202 17.98 -11.05 -16.36
CA ASN A 202 18.14 -12.43 -16.80
C ASN A 202 16.82 -12.89 -17.43
N SER A 203 16.92 -13.65 -18.52
CA SER A 203 15.77 -14.21 -19.22
C SER A 203 15.43 -15.60 -18.75
N TYR A 204 14.15 -15.79 -18.49
CA TYR A 204 13.55 -17.03 -18.07
C TYR A 204 12.72 -17.55 -19.24
N ILE A 205 13.18 -18.62 -19.91
CA ILE A 205 12.57 -19.11 -21.15
C ILE A 205 12.00 -20.50 -20.91
N VAL A 206 10.72 -20.70 -21.25
CA VAL A 206 10.06 -22.02 -21.20
C VAL A 206 9.68 -22.49 -22.60
N TRP A 207 9.67 -23.81 -22.80
CA TRP A 207 9.18 -24.41 -24.05
C TRP A 207 8.74 -25.86 -23.84
N ARG A 208 7.97 -26.39 -24.80
CA ARG A 208 7.64 -27.81 -24.87
C ARG A 208 8.66 -28.56 -25.73
N ASP A 209 9.14 -29.71 -25.26
CA ASP A 209 9.98 -30.62 -26.05
C ASP A 209 9.53 -32.08 -25.90
N HIS A 210 9.94 -32.97 -26.81
CA HIS A 210 9.57 -34.39 -26.81
C HIS A 210 10.80 -35.27 -26.52
N TYR A 211 10.79 -36.02 -25.43
CA TYR A 211 11.85 -36.99 -25.11
C TYR A 211 11.28 -38.41 -25.04
N ASN A 212 11.89 -39.36 -25.75
CA ASN A 212 11.49 -40.78 -25.76
C ASN A 212 9.98 -41.03 -25.97
N PHE A 213 9.34 -40.30 -26.90
CA PHE A 213 7.90 -40.38 -27.22
C PHE A 213 6.94 -39.79 -26.18
N ALA A 214 7.45 -39.02 -25.22
CA ALA A 214 6.67 -38.32 -24.21
C ALA A 214 6.99 -36.81 -24.27
N SER A 215 5.97 -35.93 -24.22
CA SER A 215 6.18 -34.49 -24.25
C SER A 215 6.30 -33.91 -22.85
N GLY A 216 7.26 -33.00 -22.67
CA GLY A 216 7.54 -32.34 -21.41
C GLY A 216 7.82 -30.85 -21.55
N ILE A 217 7.72 -30.15 -20.43
CA ILE A 217 8.06 -28.72 -20.34
C ILE A 217 9.50 -28.57 -19.85
N TYR A 218 10.23 -27.69 -20.53
CA TYR A 218 11.62 -27.37 -20.30
C TYR A 218 11.76 -25.88 -20.00
N TYR A 219 12.85 -25.54 -19.32
CA TYR A 219 13.14 -24.20 -18.89
C TYR A 219 14.65 -23.92 -18.99
N CYS A 220 15.02 -22.67 -19.28
CA CYS A 220 16.40 -22.20 -19.29
C CYS A 220 16.50 -20.75 -18.81
N ARG A 221 17.57 -20.46 -18.04
CA ARG A 221 17.97 -19.09 -17.74
C ARG A 221 19.09 -18.64 -18.66
N VAL A 222 18.91 -17.49 -19.31
CA VAL A 222 19.98 -16.77 -20.01
C VAL A 222 20.30 -15.51 -19.20
N ASN A 223 21.54 -15.38 -18.74
CA ASN A 223 21.90 -14.21 -17.96
C ASN A 223 21.93 -12.94 -18.84
N ALA A 224 21.88 -11.76 -18.21
CA ALA A 224 21.92 -10.47 -18.91
C ALA A 224 23.12 -10.30 -19.85
N ASP A 225 24.25 -10.98 -19.59
CA ASP A 225 25.47 -11.01 -20.40
C ASP A 225 25.43 -12.04 -21.56
N ARG A 226 24.28 -12.69 -21.75
CA ARG A 226 24.00 -13.73 -22.76
C ARG A 226 24.66 -15.08 -22.49
N SER A 227 25.29 -15.26 -21.32
CA SER A 227 25.74 -16.58 -20.89
C SER A 227 24.53 -17.46 -20.54
N ILE A 228 24.51 -18.66 -21.10
CA ILE A 228 23.47 -19.65 -20.79
C ILE A 228 23.87 -20.35 -19.49
N TYR A 229 22.99 -20.32 -18.50
CA TYR A 229 23.13 -21.12 -17.30
C TYR A 229 22.32 -22.41 -17.49
N THR A 230 22.98 -23.55 -17.72
CA THR A 230 22.28 -24.81 -18.03
C THR A 230 21.84 -25.62 -16.80
N ASN A 231 20.63 -26.20 -16.95
CA ASN A 231 20.23 -27.60 -16.66
C ASN A 231 19.37 -27.90 -15.42
N PHE A 232 18.14 -27.36 -15.36
CA PHE A 232 17.05 -27.99 -14.61
C PHE A 232 16.21 -28.84 -15.59
N PRO A 233 16.30 -30.19 -15.55
CA PRO A 233 15.61 -31.03 -16.51
C PRO A 233 14.13 -31.19 -16.13
N ILE A 234 13.27 -31.05 -17.15
CA ILE A 234 11.93 -31.65 -17.27
C ILE A 234 11.00 -31.41 -16.07
N ILE A 235 10.08 -30.47 -16.24
CA ILE A 235 9.04 -30.21 -15.24
C ILE A 235 8.03 -31.38 -15.18
N ASN A 236 7.74 -32.03 -16.31
CA ASN A 236 6.87 -33.22 -16.44
C ASN A 236 7.21 -34.00 -17.74
N GLN A 237 7.12 -35.34 -17.77
CA GLN A 237 7.28 -36.17 -19.00
C GLN A 237 5.97 -36.66 -19.59
N ASP A 238 4.83 -36.36 -18.99
CA ASP A 238 3.57 -36.96 -19.37
C ASP A 238 2.73 -35.95 -20.17
N GLN A 239 2.71 -36.07 -21.49
CA GLN A 239 1.80 -35.32 -22.41
C GLN A 239 1.67 -33.79 -22.19
N ALA A 240 2.63 -33.15 -21.54
CA ALA A 240 2.51 -31.73 -21.17
C ALA A 240 2.60 -30.78 -22.38
N ARG A 241 1.87 -29.66 -22.34
CA ARG A 241 1.78 -28.66 -23.43
C ARG A 241 1.50 -27.24 -22.95
N SER A 242 1.68 -26.28 -23.86
CA SER A 242 1.33 -24.85 -23.72
C SER A 242 1.89 -24.19 -22.45
N PRO A 243 3.22 -24.21 -22.22
CA PRO A 243 3.80 -23.57 -21.06
C PRO A 243 3.73 -22.04 -21.18
N ARG A 244 3.51 -21.36 -20.05
CA ARG A 244 3.69 -19.91 -19.89
C ARG A 244 4.54 -19.62 -18.66
N VAL A 245 5.29 -18.54 -18.69
CA VAL A 245 6.22 -18.15 -17.63
C VAL A 245 5.98 -16.72 -17.18
N ASN A 246 6.15 -16.47 -15.89
CA ASN A 246 6.20 -15.13 -15.34
C ASN A 246 7.19 -15.06 -14.17
N ILE A 247 7.83 -13.90 -13.99
CA ILE A 247 8.60 -13.54 -12.81
C ILE A 247 7.78 -12.59 -11.94
N SER A 248 7.57 -12.98 -10.67
CA SER A 248 6.92 -12.12 -9.67
C SER A 248 7.87 -11.70 -8.56
N GLY A 249 7.58 -10.55 -7.95
CA GLY A 249 8.46 -9.90 -6.99
C GLY A 249 9.92 -9.81 -7.45
N SER A 250 10.85 -9.87 -6.51
CA SER A 250 12.27 -9.60 -6.83
C SER A 250 13.03 -10.70 -7.59
N ASN A 251 12.45 -11.89 -7.89
CA ASN A 251 13.06 -12.99 -8.68
C ASN A 251 12.25 -14.33 -8.69
N TYR A 252 10.94 -14.34 -8.40
CA TYR A 252 10.20 -15.61 -8.26
C TYR A 252 9.70 -16.15 -9.60
N LEU A 253 10.17 -17.34 -9.99
CA LEU A 253 9.76 -18.02 -11.21
C LEU A 253 8.43 -18.76 -11.04
N ASN A 254 7.44 -18.37 -11.84
CA ASN A 254 6.11 -18.97 -11.94
C ASN A 254 5.93 -19.60 -13.32
N ILE A 255 5.54 -20.88 -13.38
CA ILE A 255 5.29 -21.58 -14.64
C ILE A 255 3.92 -22.26 -14.57
N VAL A 256 3.12 -22.10 -15.62
CA VAL A 256 1.86 -22.82 -15.80
C VAL A 256 1.90 -23.65 -17.08
N TYR A 257 1.33 -24.85 -17.07
CA TYR A 257 1.20 -25.70 -18.26
C TYR A 257 0.00 -26.65 -18.15
N GLN A 258 -0.35 -27.31 -19.24
CA GLN A 258 -1.40 -28.33 -19.29
C GLN A 258 -0.82 -29.74 -19.39
N ASP A 259 -1.50 -30.73 -18.79
CA ASP A 259 -1.26 -32.17 -18.98
C ASP A 259 -2.61 -32.89 -19.25
N SER A 260 -2.58 -33.96 -20.03
CA SER A 260 -3.76 -34.70 -20.51
C SER A 260 -3.86 -36.14 -19.96
N GLN A 261 -3.43 -36.41 -18.72
CA GLN A 261 -3.51 -37.75 -18.14
C GLN A 261 -4.90 -38.11 -17.58
N MET A 262 -5.46 -39.23 -18.06
CA MET A 262 -6.65 -39.96 -17.58
C MET A 262 -7.92 -39.14 -17.24
N ALA A 263 -8.79 -39.01 -18.25
CA ALA A 263 -10.21 -38.60 -18.19
C ALA A 263 -10.54 -37.10 -18.11
N GLY A 264 -9.58 -36.22 -18.40
CA GLY A 264 -9.77 -34.78 -18.61
C GLY A 264 -8.44 -34.09 -18.96
N GLU A 265 -8.49 -32.81 -19.34
CA GLU A 265 -7.29 -31.95 -19.41
C GLU A 265 -7.14 -31.16 -18.10
N GLU A 266 -5.95 -31.15 -17.51
CA GLU A 266 -5.68 -30.51 -16.22
C GLU A 266 -4.60 -29.43 -16.34
N ILE A 267 -4.73 -28.36 -15.55
CA ILE A 267 -3.73 -27.29 -15.44
C ILE A 267 -2.82 -27.56 -14.25
N TYR A 268 -1.53 -27.46 -14.51
CA TYR A 268 -0.48 -27.64 -13.54
C TYR A 268 0.27 -26.33 -13.33
N TYR A 269 0.52 -26.04 -12.06
CA TYR A 269 1.34 -24.93 -11.63
C TYR A 269 2.67 -25.46 -11.08
N VAL A 270 3.76 -24.78 -11.39
CA VAL A 270 5.07 -25.06 -10.81
C VAL A 270 5.69 -23.75 -10.37
N PHE A 271 6.08 -23.72 -9.10
CA PHE A 271 6.80 -22.61 -8.49
C PHE A 271 8.22 -23.02 -8.15
N ASN A 272 9.14 -22.07 -8.22
CA ASN A 272 10.48 -22.12 -7.61
C ASN A 272 11.34 -23.35 -8.00
N VAL A 273 12.17 -23.20 -9.03
CA VAL A 273 13.00 -24.29 -9.57
C VAL A 273 14.39 -24.40 -8.90
N ASP A 274 14.54 -24.01 -7.63
CA ASP A 274 15.79 -24.31 -6.91
C ASP A 274 15.82 -25.75 -6.32
N ASP A 275 14.66 -26.40 -6.10
CA ASP A 275 14.59 -27.76 -5.53
C ASP A 275 13.82 -28.81 -6.38
N GLY A 276 13.20 -28.40 -7.48
CA GLY A 276 12.51 -29.30 -8.42
C GLY A 276 11.16 -29.85 -7.90
N ARG A 277 10.54 -29.19 -6.91
CA ARG A 277 9.27 -29.65 -6.35
C ARG A 277 8.05 -29.15 -7.14
N GLN A 278 7.40 -30.06 -7.86
CA GLN A 278 6.09 -29.83 -8.49
C GLN A 278 4.99 -29.75 -7.43
N VAL A 279 4.08 -28.77 -7.54
CA VAL A 279 2.90 -28.68 -6.66
C VAL A 279 1.64 -28.37 -7.46
N SER A 280 0.72 -29.33 -7.49
CA SER A 280 -0.43 -29.38 -8.41
C SER A 280 -1.71 -28.79 -7.81
N ALA A 281 -2.56 -28.16 -8.63
CA ALA A 281 -4.00 -28.02 -8.34
C ALA A 281 -4.87 -27.69 -9.58
N SER A 282 -5.76 -28.61 -9.99
CA SER A 282 -7.13 -28.42 -10.52
C SER A 282 -7.80 -29.79 -10.79
N THR A 283 -9.13 -29.87 -10.86
CA THR A 283 -9.96 -31.11 -10.86
C THR A 283 -10.97 -31.21 -12.03
N ALA A 284 -10.78 -30.52 -13.17
CA ALA A 284 -11.71 -30.51 -14.32
C ALA A 284 -11.05 -30.12 -15.67
N GLU A 285 -11.77 -30.29 -16.81
CA GLU A 285 -11.35 -30.05 -18.22
C GLU A 285 -11.01 -28.57 -18.52
N ALA A 286 -9.75 -28.18 -18.27
CA ALA A 286 -9.27 -26.81 -18.45
C ALA A 286 -8.14 -26.72 -19.50
N GLN A 287 -8.19 -25.72 -20.39
CA GLN A 287 -7.23 -25.53 -21.49
C GLN A 287 -6.65 -24.11 -21.55
N ASN A 288 -5.71 -23.89 -22.48
CA ASN A 288 -5.04 -22.61 -22.78
C ASN A 288 -4.79 -21.69 -21.58
N SER A 289 -4.10 -22.19 -20.57
CA SER A 289 -3.74 -21.45 -19.37
C SER A 289 -2.68 -20.37 -19.57
N THR A 290 -2.78 -19.30 -18.81
CA THR A 290 -1.81 -18.20 -18.73
C THR A 290 -1.61 -17.80 -17.27
N ILE A 291 -0.48 -17.17 -16.96
CA ILE A 291 -0.10 -16.79 -15.60
C ILE A 291 0.42 -15.36 -15.57
N GLY A 292 0.06 -14.63 -14.53
CA GLY A 292 0.59 -13.31 -14.25
C GLY A 292 0.82 -13.15 -12.75
N GLY A 293 1.96 -12.58 -12.39
CA GLY A 293 2.31 -12.25 -11.03
C GLY A 293 2.80 -10.83 -10.96
N ASP A 294 2.52 -10.17 -9.83
CA ASP A 294 2.92 -8.78 -9.66
C ASP A 294 4.46 -8.69 -9.58
N PRO A 295 5.08 -7.77 -10.35
CA PRO A 295 6.54 -7.64 -10.40
C PRO A 295 7.14 -7.16 -9.08
N ILE A 296 6.35 -6.59 -8.16
CA ILE A 296 6.80 -6.09 -6.86
C ILE A 296 6.31 -7.02 -5.74
N ASN A 297 5.02 -7.33 -5.70
CA ASN A 297 4.42 -8.14 -4.67
C ASN A 297 4.36 -9.63 -5.06
N ARG A 298 5.34 -10.40 -4.58
CA ARG A 298 5.41 -11.85 -4.84
C ARG A 298 4.15 -12.62 -4.45
N GLU A 299 3.33 -12.10 -3.53
CA GLU A 299 2.13 -12.78 -2.99
C GLU A 299 0.90 -12.68 -3.91
N ILE A 300 0.99 -11.86 -4.95
CA ILE A 300 -0.08 -11.66 -5.91
C ILE A 300 0.29 -12.39 -7.20
N VAL A 301 -0.24 -13.60 -7.34
CA VAL A 301 -0.13 -14.40 -8.56
C VAL A 301 -1.53 -14.90 -8.93
N TYR A 302 -1.87 -14.75 -10.19
CA TYR A 302 -3.12 -15.21 -10.78
C TYR A 302 -2.83 -16.13 -11.95
N THR A 303 -3.73 -17.08 -12.16
CA THR A 303 -3.75 -17.89 -13.38
C THR A 303 -5.14 -17.81 -14.00
N ALA A 304 -5.18 -17.76 -15.32
CA ALA A 304 -6.41 -17.76 -16.10
C ALA A 304 -6.41 -18.91 -17.11
N TRP A 305 -7.59 -19.41 -17.46
CA TRP A 305 -7.77 -20.54 -18.38
C TRP A 305 -9.12 -20.52 -19.06
N GLU A 306 -9.27 -21.32 -20.12
CA GLU A 306 -10.58 -21.59 -20.73
C GLU A 306 -11.17 -22.92 -20.22
N ASP A 307 -12.47 -22.91 -19.95
CA ASP A 307 -13.23 -24.06 -19.44
C ASP A 307 -14.63 -24.07 -20.09
N ASN A 308 -15.10 -25.25 -20.52
CA ASN A 308 -16.39 -25.43 -21.18
C ASN A 308 -17.34 -26.38 -20.41
N THR A 309 -17.04 -26.68 -19.16
CA THR A 309 -17.83 -27.61 -18.33
C THR A 309 -19.26 -27.11 -18.09
N GLU A 310 -19.48 -25.80 -18.16
CA GLU A 310 -20.78 -25.14 -17.99
C GLU A 310 -21.44 -24.66 -19.30
N GLY A 311 -20.85 -24.93 -20.47
CA GLY A 311 -21.42 -24.51 -21.77
C GLY A 311 -20.37 -24.22 -22.84
N PRO A 312 -20.41 -23.06 -23.54
CA PRO A 312 -19.32 -22.67 -24.43
C PRO A 312 -18.01 -22.51 -23.65
N TRP A 313 -16.88 -22.44 -24.36
CA TRP A 313 -15.59 -22.13 -23.73
C TRP A 313 -15.64 -20.74 -23.13
N GLU A 314 -15.26 -20.59 -21.87
CA GLU A 314 -15.27 -19.31 -21.17
C GLU A 314 -14.01 -19.16 -20.33
N ILE A 315 -13.61 -17.92 -20.08
CA ILE A 315 -12.39 -17.58 -19.36
C ILE A 315 -12.67 -17.56 -17.86
N TYR A 316 -11.87 -18.32 -17.12
CA TYR A 316 -11.86 -18.35 -15.67
C TYR A 316 -10.52 -17.82 -15.14
N LEU A 317 -10.56 -17.19 -13.99
CA LEU A 317 -9.42 -16.61 -13.29
C LEU A 317 -9.41 -17.11 -11.84
N ARG A 318 -8.23 -17.35 -11.28
CA ARG A 318 -8.10 -17.68 -9.85
C ARG A 318 -6.73 -17.29 -9.30
N ARG A 319 -6.71 -16.89 -8.02
CA ARG A 319 -5.48 -16.57 -7.30
C ARG A 319 -4.71 -17.85 -6.96
N VAL A 320 -3.40 -17.76 -6.99
CA VAL A 320 -2.46 -18.84 -6.67
C VAL A 320 -1.67 -18.42 -5.43
N ASN A 321 -1.49 -19.34 -4.48
CA ASN A 321 -0.53 -19.16 -3.40
C ASN A 321 0.88 -19.34 -3.98
N PRO A 322 1.73 -18.31 -4.00
CA PRO A 322 3.04 -18.39 -4.66
C PRO A 322 4.07 -19.16 -3.83
N THR A 323 3.79 -19.44 -2.55
CA THR A 323 4.66 -20.24 -1.67
C THR A 323 4.33 -21.72 -1.74
N THR A 324 3.04 -22.07 -1.83
CA THR A 324 2.60 -23.47 -1.81
C THR A 324 2.12 -23.96 -3.17
N GLY A 325 1.86 -23.09 -4.13
CA GLY A 325 1.23 -23.42 -5.41
C GLY A 325 -0.25 -23.80 -5.33
N ASP A 326 -0.85 -23.73 -4.15
CA ASP A 326 -2.26 -24.03 -3.96
C ASP A 326 -3.14 -22.93 -4.55
N MET A 327 -4.20 -23.31 -5.23
CA MET A 327 -5.19 -22.36 -5.73
C MET A 327 -6.03 -21.81 -4.58
N ILE A 328 -6.11 -20.49 -4.45
CA ILE A 328 -6.83 -19.78 -3.40
C ILE A 328 -8.25 -19.46 -3.87
N GLY A 329 -9.26 -19.57 -2.98
CA GLY A 329 -10.65 -19.25 -3.31
C GLY A 329 -11.29 -20.22 -4.29
N ASN A 330 -12.41 -19.83 -4.91
CA ASN A 330 -13.05 -20.57 -6.02
C ASN A 330 -12.65 -19.91 -7.35
N PRO A 331 -12.76 -20.61 -8.50
CA PRO A 331 -12.54 -19.98 -9.80
C PRO A 331 -13.64 -18.96 -10.11
N THR A 332 -13.23 -17.79 -10.61
CA THR A 332 -14.12 -16.70 -11.03
C THR A 332 -14.26 -16.73 -12.54
N ARG A 333 -15.48 -16.88 -13.06
CA ARG A 333 -15.76 -16.79 -14.51
C ARG A 333 -15.74 -15.32 -14.94
N ILE A 334 -14.80 -14.94 -15.79
CA ILE A 334 -14.60 -13.57 -16.28
C ILE A 334 -15.46 -13.30 -17.50
N SER A 335 -15.56 -14.26 -18.43
CA SER A 335 -16.41 -14.12 -19.61
C SER A 335 -17.73 -14.90 -19.43
N ASP A 336 -18.85 -14.22 -19.67
CA ASP A 336 -20.18 -14.84 -19.78
C ASP A 336 -20.86 -14.33 -21.04
N ALA A 337 -20.42 -14.88 -22.17
CA ALA A 337 -20.67 -14.37 -23.50
C ALA A 337 -21.77 -15.16 -24.23
N GLY A 338 -22.08 -16.38 -23.77
CA GLY A 338 -23.01 -17.30 -24.43
C GLY A 338 -22.46 -17.89 -25.74
N ALA A 339 -21.17 -17.65 -26.03
CA ALA A 339 -20.38 -18.18 -27.13
C ALA A 339 -18.93 -18.38 -26.65
N ASP A 340 -18.08 -19.01 -27.46
CA ASP A 340 -16.73 -19.33 -27.03
C ASP A 340 -15.86 -18.08 -26.84
N SER A 341 -15.21 -18.00 -25.68
CA SER A 341 -14.14 -17.09 -25.30
C SER A 341 -12.87 -17.91 -25.08
N THR A 342 -11.80 -17.62 -25.80
CA THR A 342 -10.57 -18.45 -25.80
C THR A 342 -9.31 -17.59 -25.83
N GLN A 343 -8.13 -18.22 -25.74
CA GLN A 343 -6.82 -17.55 -25.86
C GLN A 343 -6.63 -16.40 -24.85
N PRO A 344 -6.72 -16.67 -23.54
CA PRO A 344 -6.46 -15.64 -22.53
C PRO A 344 -4.97 -15.26 -22.49
N ASP A 345 -4.70 -13.97 -22.30
CA ASP A 345 -3.38 -13.45 -21.94
C ASP A 345 -3.49 -12.52 -20.72
N LEU A 346 -2.75 -12.85 -19.66
CA LEU A 346 -2.88 -12.28 -18.32
C LEU A 346 -1.63 -11.50 -17.97
N ARG A 347 -1.81 -10.29 -17.44
CA ARG A 347 -0.76 -9.51 -16.79
C ARG A 347 -1.22 -9.08 -15.41
N VAL A 348 -0.28 -8.93 -14.48
CA VAL A 348 -0.56 -8.42 -13.14
C VAL A 348 0.40 -7.27 -12.87
N VAL A 349 -0.14 -6.09 -12.60
CA VAL A 349 0.62 -4.87 -12.33
C VAL A 349 -0.10 -4.07 -11.26
N ASN A 350 0.64 -3.61 -10.25
CA ASN A 350 0.10 -2.88 -9.09
C ASN A 350 -1.05 -3.64 -8.42
N GLU A 351 -0.83 -4.94 -8.21
CA GLU A 351 -1.75 -5.88 -7.57
C GLU A 351 -3.07 -6.11 -8.32
N ARG A 352 -3.17 -5.59 -9.55
CA ARG A 352 -4.35 -5.69 -10.42
C ARG A 352 -4.07 -6.64 -11.55
N TRP A 353 -5.01 -7.55 -11.79
CA TRP A 353 -4.98 -8.40 -12.97
C TRP A 353 -5.57 -7.66 -14.18
N TYR A 354 -5.02 -7.92 -15.36
CA TYR A 354 -5.48 -7.45 -16.67
C TYR A 354 -5.51 -8.65 -17.59
N LEU A 355 -6.63 -8.88 -18.25
CA LEU A 355 -6.89 -10.09 -19.01
C LEU A 355 -7.45 -9.73 -20.38
N ALA A 356 -6.74 -10.14 -21.43
CA ALA A 356 -7.22 -10.05 -22.80
C ALA A 356 -7.61 -11.44 -23.30
N TRP A 357 -8.64 -11.54 -24.14
CA TRP A 357 -9.05 -12.79 -24.78
C TRP A 357 -9.73 -12.53 -26.11
N GLN A 358 -9.95 -13.58 -26.90
CA GLN A 358 -10.77 -13.51 -28.12
C GLN A 358 -12.15 -14.12 -27.86
N ASP A 359 -13.20 -13.57 -28.47
CA ASP A 359 -14.59 -13.86 -28.12
C ASP A 359 -15.48 -13.96 -29.37
N LEU A 360 -16.31 -15.00 -29.44
CA LEU A 360 -17.19 -15.30 -30.58
C LEU A 360 -18.64 -14.82 -30.44
N ARG A 361 -18.99 -14.01 -29.41
CA ARG A 361 -20.39 -13.67 -29.10
C ARG A 361 -21.15 -12.94 -30.20
N ASP A 362 -20.45 -12.30 -31.14
CA ASP A 362 -21.04 -11.55 -32.26
C ASP A 362 -21.11 -12.36 -33.56
N GLY A 363 -20.69 -13.63 -33.54
CA GLY A 363 -20.62 -14.50 -34.72
C GLY A 363 -19.30 -14.41 -35.47
N ASN A 364 -18.36 -13.61 -34.98
CA ASN A 364 -16.96 -13.52 -35.40
C ASN A 364 -16.08 -13.28 -34.17
N SER A 365 -14.79 -13.62 -34.29
CA SER A 365 -13.83 -13.45 -33.19
C SER A 365 -13.44 -11.98 -33.05
N GLU A 366 -13.66 -11.41 -31.87
CA GLU A 366 -13.22 -10.07 -31.50
C GLU A 366 -12.37 -10.10 -30.23
N VAL A 367 -11.47 -9.14 -30.07
CA VAL A 367 -10.61 -9.02 -28.89
C VAL A 367 -11.36 -8.28 -27.79
N TYR A 368 -11.30 -8.81 -26.58
CA TYR A 368 -11.83 -8.22 -25.36
C TYR A 368 -10.73 -8.03 -24.33
N LEU A 369 -10.94 -7.04 -23.47
CA LEU A 369 -10.09 -6.71 -22.32
C LEU A 369 -10.98 -6.55 -21.09
N ASP A 370 -10.58 -7.13 -19.97
CA ASP A 370 -11.10 -6.80 -18.66
C ASP A 370 -9.95 -6.72 -17.67
N HIS A 371 -10.15 -6.01 -16.57
CA HIS A 371 -9.14 -5.82 -15.54
C HIS A 371 -9.80 -5.58 -14.19
N ALA A 372 -9.05 -5.87 -13.13
CA ALA A 372 -9.47 -5.57 -11.77
C ALA A 372 -9.81 -4.07 -11.64
N THR A 373 -11.08 -3.75 -11.41
CA THR A 373 -11.48 -2.37 -11.10
C THR A 373 -11.15 -2.08 -9.64
N PRO A 374 -10.47 -0.96 -9.32
CA PRO A 374 -10.32 -0.56 -7.94
C PRO A 374 -11.69 -0.43 -7.29
N LEU A 375 -11.81 -0.85 -6.04
CA LEU A 375 -13.05 -0.62 -5.32
C LEU A 375 -13.20 0.91 -5.10
N PRO A 376 -14.43 1.45 -5.17
CA PRO A 376 -14.67 2.86 -4.84
C PRO A 376 -14.08 3.21 -3.47
N ASP A 377 -13.40 4.35 -3.41
CA ASP A 377 -12.78 4.92 -2.22
C ASP A 377 -13.05 6.44 -2.27
N SER A 378 -14.08 6.83 -1.53
CA SER A 378 -14.73 8.14 -1.62
C SER A 378 -13.92 9.23 -0.94
N ASP A 379 -13.21 8.94 0.16
CA ASP A 379 -12.37 9.90 0.87
C ASP A 379 -10.89 9.82 0.49
N GLY A 380 -10.44 8.75 -0.16
CA GLY A 380 -9.08 8.57 -0.66
C GLY A 380 -8.09 8.20 0.43
N ASP A 381 -8.46 7.32 1.37
CA ASP A 381 -7.57 6.78 2.41
C ASP A 381 -7.07 5.36 2.10
N ALA A 382 -7.32 4.87 0.88
CA ALA A 382 -7.02 3.54 0.37
C ALA A 382 -7.93 2.42 0.88
N LEU A 383 -8.87 2.69 1.79
CA LEU A 383 -9.89 1.75 2.21
C LEU A 383 -11.10 1.84 1.25
N PRO A 384 -11.59 0.70 0.75
CA PRO A 384 -12.82 0.67 -0.03
C PRO A 384 -14.07 1.08 0.75
N ASP A 385 -14.95 1.87 0.13
CA ASP A 385 -16.24 2.31 0.68
C ASP A 385 -17.09 1.14 1.21
N ASP A 386 -17.02 -0.01 0.53
CA ASP A 386 -17.76 -1.21 0.91
C ASP A 386 -17.24 -1.83 2.22
N TRP A 387 -15.93 -1.71 2.50
CA TRP A 387 -15.31 -2.22 3.73
C TRP A 387 -15.75 -1.37 4.92
N GLU A 388 -15.85 -0.06 4.73
CA GLU A 388 -16.22 0.90 5.76
C GLU A 388 -17.74 1.00 5.96
N ASN A 389 -18.55 0.56 4.99
CA ASN A 389 -20.00 0.48 5.13
C ASN A 389 -20.51 -0.83 5.75
N SER A 390 -19.69 -1.89 5.72
CA SER A 390 -20.10 -3.24 6.11
C SER A 390 -20.09 -3.45 7.62
N THR A 391 -21.26 -3.69 8.21
CA THR A 391 -21.40 -4.20 9.59
C THR A 391 -21.15 -5.71 9.70
N ALA A 392 -20.98 -6.40 8.56
CA ALA A 392 -20.71 -7.84 8.53
C ALA A 392 -19.20 -8.16 8.53
N GLY A 393 -18.36 -7.13 8.47
CA GLY A 393 -16.90 -7.19 8.29
C GLY A 393 -16.45 -7.63 6.90
N HIS A 394 -15.22 -7.28 6.53
CA HIS A 394 -14.58 -7.75 5.31
C HIS A 394 -13.86 -9.09 5.57
N LEU A 395 -13.90 -10.00 4.60
CA LEU A 395 -13.33 -11.35 4.68
C LEU A 395 -12.26 -11.52 3.60
N ILE A 396 -10.99 -11.60 4.00
CA ILE A 396 -9.88 -11.92 3.08
C ILE A 396 -9.61 -13.44 3.10
N SER A 397 -9.74 -14.12 4.26
CA SER A 397 -9.54 -15.57 4.38
C SER A 397 -10.45 -16.29 5.40
N GLY A 398 -11.21 -15.59 6.26
CA GLY A 398 -12.29 -16.26 7.00
C GLY A 398 -12.87 -15.58 8.25
N SER A 399 -12.27 -14.50 8.76
CA SER A 399 -12.78 -13.77 9.93
C SER A 399 -13.23 -12.35 9.56
N PRO A 400 -14.47 -11.94 9.85
CA PRO A 400 -14.95 -10.62 9.46
C PRO A 400 -14.26 -9.51 10.28
N LEU A 401 -13.62 -8.56 9.59
CA LEU A 401 -13.05 -7.34 10.18
C LEU A 401 -14.03 -6.17 10.05
N PRO A 402 -14.69 -5.71 11.14
CA PRO A 402 -15.81 -4.76 11.06
C PRO A 402 -15.33 -3.29 11.14
N LEU A 403 -14.71 -2.77 10.08
CA LEU A 403 -14.15 -1.39 10.06
C LEU A 403 -15.17 -0.32 10.44
N LYS A 404 -16.41 -0.48 9.99
CA LYS A 404 -17.52 0.39 10.39
C LYS A 404 -17.74 0.45 11.90
N ASP A 405 -17.74 -0.71 12.54
CA ASP A 405 -17.91 -0.80 13.99
C ASP A 405 -16.67 -0.26 14.71
N MET A 406 -15.51 -0.28 14.02
CA MET A 406 -14.28 0.40 14.42
C MET A 406 -14.28 1.92 14.15
N GLY A 407 -15.36 2.48 13.60
CA GLY A 407 -15.51 3.92 13.41
C GLY A 407 -15.02 4.46 12.07
N ALA A 408 -14.67 3.61 11.12
CA ALA A 408 -14.38 4.05 9.75
C ALA A 408 -15.64 4.50 9.02
N THR A 409 -15.52 5.52 8.17
CA THR A 409 -16.61 5.93 7.27
C THR A 409 -16.07 6.39 5.93
N PRO A 410 -16.73 6.01 4.80
CA PRO A 410 -16.24 6.34 3.45
C PRO A 410 -16.13 7.84 3.10
N ASP A 411 -16.55 8.70 4.01
CA ASP A 411 -16.59 10.15 3.85
C ASP A 411 -15.54 10.88 4.69
N HIS A 412 -14.65 10.16 5.37
CA HIS A 412 -13.63 10.74 6.23
C HIS A 412 -12.42 9.83 6.42
N LYS A 413 -11.25 10.28 5.94
CA LYS A 413 -10.03 9.48 5.92
C LYS A 413 -9.69 8.82 7.26
N ASP A 414 -9.40 7.53 7.21
CA ASP A 414 -9.05 6.67 8.32
C ASP A 414 -7.64 6.07 8.14
N VAL A 415 -6.89 5.95 9.24
CA VAL A 415 -5.61 5.22 9.28
C VAL A 415 -5.68 4.20 10.40
N PHE A 416 -5.44 2.93 10.08
CA PHE A 416 -5.47 1.85 11.05
C PHE A 416 -4.05 1.41 11.42
N VAL A 417 -3.78 1.30 12.72
CA VAL A 417 -2.52 0.75 13.23
C VAL A 417 -2.80 -0.34 14.26
N GLU A 418 -2.26 -1.52 14.02
CA GLU A 418 -2.20 -2.58 15.03
C GLU A 418 -0.91 -2.45 15.82
N VAL A 419 -1.03 -2.44 17.14
CA VAL A 419 0.08 -2.26 18.07
C VAL A 419 0.23 -3.48 18.95
N ASP A 420 1.25 -4.25 18.65
CA ASP A 420 1.72 -5.35 19.49
C ASP A 420 2.88 -4.91 20.37
N TRP A 421 3.15 -5.67 21.44
CA TRP A 421 4.24 -5.35 22.36
C TRP A 421 4.95 -6.58 22.92
N MET A 422 6.17 -6.32 23.35
CA MET A 422 6.99 -7.23 24.10
C MET A 422 6.69 -7.14 25.59
N ASN A 423 6.34 -8.27 26.20
CA ASN A 423 6.11 -8.44 27.62
C ASN A 423 7.43 -8.28 28.40
N HIS A 424 7.76 -7.04 28.72
CA HIS A 424 8.90 -6.63 29.53
C HIS A 424 8.49 -5.46 30.44
N PRO A 425 8.93 -5.39 31.72
CA PRO A 425 8.46 -4.37 32.67
C PRO A 425 8.68 -2.90 32.24
N LYS A 426 9.55 -2.65 31.26
CA LYS A 426 9.87 -1.30 30.76
C LYS A 426 9.10 -0.90 29.50
N VAL A 427 8.49 -1.86 28.78
CA VAL A 427 8.00 -1.66 27.40
C VAL A 427 6.49 -1.95 27.34
N ILE A 428 5.74 -1.49 28.33
CA ILE A 428 4.29 -1.73 28.41
C ILE A 428 3.55 -0.42 28.11
N PRO A 429 3.34 -0.05 26.83
CA PRO A 429 2.72 1.22 26.47
C PRO A 429 1.28 1.36 26.99
N HIS A 430 0.57 0.24 27.23
CA HIS A 430 -0.82 0.25 27.72
C HIS A 430 -0.96 0.39 29.25
N LEU A 431 0.15 0.37 30.01
CA LEU A 431 0.12 0.61 31.47
C LEU A 431 0.63 2.01 31.85
N THR A 432 1.32 2.70 30.96
CA THR A 432 1.76 4.08 31.18
C THR A 432 0.60 5.05 30.96
N ARG A 433 0.21 5.78 32.02
CA ARG A 433 -0.72 6.92 31.92
C ARG A 433 0.06 8.24 32.07
N PRO A 434 -0.21 9.25 31.23
CA PRO A 434 -1.17 9.26 30.10
C PRO A 434 -0.77 8.31 28.96
N ASN A 435 -1.76 7.81 28.21
CA ASN A 435 -1.53 6.88 27.10
C ASN A 435 -0.81 7.64 25.96
N PRO A 436 0.37 7.19 25.49
CA PRO A 436 1.12 7.88 24.44
C PRO A 436 0.34 8.05 23.14
N PHE A 437 -0.53 7.10 22.78
CA PHE A 437 -1.25 7.11 21.50
C PHE A 437 -2.30 8.22 21.42
N ASP A 438 -2.85 8.67 22.56
CA ASP A 438 -3.85 9.75 22.58
C ASP A 438 -3.29 11.05 21.99
N ARG A 439 -2.00 11.32 22.21
CA ARG A 439 -1.31 12.48 21.63
C ARG A 439 -1.24 12.39 20.10
N VAL A 440 -1.04 11.18 19.57
CA VAL A 440 -0.91 10.94 18.12
C VAL A 440 -2.29 10.96 17.45
N ILE A 441 -3.30 10.35 18.06
CA ILE A 441 -4.69 10.39 17.57
C ILE A 441 -5.17 11.84 17.46
N VAL A 442 -4.85 12.68 18.45
CA VAL A 442 -5.18 14.12 18.40
C VAL A 442 -4.41 14.86 17.33
N ALA A 443 -3.15 14.50 17.06
CA ALA A 443 -2.37 15.11 15.99
C ALA A 443 -3.01 14.84 14.62
N PHE A 444 -3.39 13.58 14.34
CA PHE A 444 -4.08 13.20 13.10
C PHE A 444 -5.47 13.83 12.98
N ALA A 445 -6.25 13.87 14.06
CA ALA A 445 -7.56 14.53 14.07
C ALA A 445 -7.49 16.05 13.82
N ARG A 446 -6.31 16.65 14.00
CA ARG A 446 -6.02 18.06 13.72
C ARG A 446 -5.27 18.28 12.40
N ALA A 447 -5.03 17.23 11.62
CA ALA A 447 -4.38 17.35 10.35
C ALA A 447 -5.13 18.36 9.46
N PRO A 448 -4.42 19.27 8.74
CA PRO A 448 -5.00 20.26 7.85
C PRO A 448 -5.46 19.63 6.53
N ILE A 449 -6.23 18.54 6.60
CA ILE A 449 -6.83 17.87 5.44
C ILE A 449 -8.27 18.36 5.30
N TYR A 450 -8.61 18.97 4.17
CA TYR A 450 -9.89 19.66 3.96
C TYR A 450 -10.79 19.01 2.91
N ASP A 451 -10.32 17.95 2.26
CA ASP A 451 -10.99 17.32 1.12
C ASP A 451 -11.79 16.05 1.49
N ASN A 452 -12.01 15.82 2.78
CA ASN A 452 -12.95 14.79 3.24
C ASN A 452 -14.37 15.07 2.70
N PRO A 453 -15.04 14.07 2.10
CA PRO A 453 -16.40 14.22 1.58
C PRO A 453 -17.44 14.66 2.61
N ASP A 454 -17.24 14.39 3.90
CA ASP A 454 -18.11 14.82 5.00
C ASP A 454 -18.04 16.34 5.30
N GLY A 455 -17.07 17.04 4.70
CA GLY A 455 -16.85 18.47 4.86
C GLY A 455 -16.18 18.87 6.18
N THR A 456 -15.65 17.90 6.94
CA THR A 456 -14.85 18.11 8.15
C THR A 456 -13.36 17.93 7.86
N THR A 457 -12.50 18.39 8.78
CA THR A 457 -11.05 18.31 8.62
C THR A 457 -10.43 17.19 9.44
N GLY A 458 -9.22 16.76 9.06
CA GLY A 458 -8.42 15.81 9.83
C GLY A 458 -8.46 14.39 9.27
N ILE A 459 -7.77 13.50 9.98
CA ILE A 459 -7.70 12.06 9.71
C ILE A 459 -8.02 11.34 11.03
N ARG A 460 -8.81 10.26 10.97
CA ARG A 460 -9.08 9.42 12.14
C ARG A 460 -8.02 8.33 12.23
N LEU A 461 -7.19 8.41 13.26
CA LEU A 461 -6.21 7.37 13.57
C LEU A 461 -6.84 6.33 14.52
N HIS A 462 -6.94 5.09 14.06
CA HIS A 462 -7.46 3.95 14.79
C HIS A 462 -6.32 3.09 15.32
N ILE A 463 -6.25 2.95 16.65
CA ILE A 463 -5.24 2.13 17.31
C ILE A 463 -5.88 0.85 17.83
N ASP A 464 -5.55 -0.28 17.23
CA ASP A 464 -5.92 -1.60 17.75
C ASP A 464 -4.76 -2.20 18.53
N TYR A 465 -4.99 -2.58 19.78
CA TYR A 465 -3.92 -3.07 20.65
C TYR A 465 -3.63 -4.57 20.48
N GLY A 466 -4.16 -5.24 19.46
CA GLY A 466 -3.87 -6.64 19.18
C GLY A 466 -4.37 -7.65 20.24
N GLN A 467 -4.48 -7.32 21.54
CA GLN A 467 -4.39 -8.27 22.66
C GLN A 467 -4.98 -7.76 24.01
N ASP A 468 -5.12 -8.67 24.99
CA ASP A 468 -5.55 -8.49 26.40
C ASP A 468 -4.89 -7.28 27.11
N ALA A 469 -5.45 -6.08 26.98
CA ALA A 469 -5.20 -5.02 27.95
C ALA A 469 -6.48 -4.81 28.77
N TRP A 470 -6.38 -5.09 30.07
CA TRP A 470 -7.39 -4.81 31.09
C TRP A 470 -8.79 -5.48 30.94
N PRO A 471 -9.29 -6.17 31.97
CA PRO A 471 -10.61 -6.81 31.96
C PRO A 471 -11.83 -5.85 31.96
N GLU A 472 -11.68 -4.54 31.71
CA GLU A 472 -12.77 -3.54 31.83
C GLU A 472 -13.16 -2.79 30.54
N GLU A 473 -12.49 -2.97 29.40
CA GLU A 473 -12.91 -2.32 28.14
C GLU A 473 -13.07 -3.33 27.01
N THR A 474 -14.27 -3.93 26.92
CA THR A 474 -14.66 -4.90 25.89
C THR A 474 -15.37 -4.27 24.68
N ARG A 475 -15.37 -2.94 24.54
CA ARG A 475 -16.10 -2.16 23.51
C ARG A 475 -15.37 -0.83 23.23
N PRO A 476 -15.70 -0.12 22.11
CA PRO A 476 -15.14 1.20 21.78
C PRO A 476 -14.96 2.03 23.02
N SER A 477 -13.79 2.66 23.20
CA SER A 477 -13.54 3.39 24.44
C SER A 477 -14.64 4.44 24.62
N ALA A 478 -15.25 4.45 25.81
CA ALA A 478 -16.44 5.25 26.14
C ALA A 478 -16.20 6.77 26.04
N ASP A 479 -14.97 7.17 25.70
CA ASP A 479 -14.46 8.51 25.47
C ASP A 479 -14.38 8.90 23.99
N GLY A 480 -14.92 8.12 23.05
CA GLY A 480 -14.94 8.48 21.63
C GLY A 480 -13.56 8.58 20.97
N ILE A 481 -12.53 8.00 21.58
CA ILE A 481 -11.19 7.82 21.00
C ILE A 481 -11.16 6.46 20.29
N SER A 482 -10.64 6.39 19.07
CA SER A 482 -10.64 5.18 18.24
C SER A 482 -9.65 4.10 18.71
N ARG A 483 -9.94 3.44 19.84
CA ARG A 483 -9.13 2.35 20.41
C ARG A 483 -9.86 1.00 20.34
N TRP A 484 -9.17 -0.03 19.86
CA TRP A 484 -9.79 -1.33 19.54
C TRP A 484 -9.00 -2.54 20.07
N ARG A 485 -9.67 -3.71 20.16
CA ARG A 485 -9.11 -4.98 20.70
C ARG A 485 -9.54 -6.19 19.87
N THR A 486 -9.37 -6.12 18.56
CA THR A 486 -9.90 -7.12 17.64
C THR A 486 -8.86 -8.13 17.14
N GLY A 487 -7.57 -7.95 17.47
CA GLY A 487 -6.46 -8.73 16.90
C GLY A 487 -6.13 -10.11 17.43
N GLY A 488 -6.63 -10.49 18.60
CA GLY A 488 -6.48 -11.85 19.13
C GLY A 488 -5.05 -12.36 19.43
N ALA A 489 -4.04 -11.49 19.46
CA ALA A 489 -2.63 -11.88 19.59
C ALA A 489 -2.15 -12.03 21.06
N THR A 490 -0.93 -12.56 21.27
CA THR A 490 -0.33 -12.74 22.61
C THR A 490 1.03 -12.04 22.78
N ALA A 491 1.27 -11.47 23.96
CA ALA A 491 2.40 -10.56 24.17
C ALA A 491 3.75 -11.30 24.01
N ILE A 492 4.72 -10.68 23.33
CA ILE A 492 6.02 -11.33 23.09
C ILE A 492 6.76 -11.52 24.39
N SER A 493 7.08 -12.75 24.77
CA SER A 493 7.96 -12.98 25.92
C SER A 493 9.35 -12.42 25.64
N TYR A 494 9.81 -11.47 26.45
CA TYR A 494 11.19 -11.00 26.36
C TYR A 494 12.16 -12.08 26.83
N THR A 495 13.04 -12.50 25.92
CA THR A 495 14.17 -13.40 26.24
C THR A 495 15.51 -12.78 25.87
N GLN A 496 15.54 -11.94 24.82
CA GLN A 496 16.70 -11.22 24.30
C GLN A 496 16.24 -10.05 23.40
N PRO A 497 17.10 -9.07 23.08
CA PRO A 497 16.82 -8.04 22.07
C PRO A 497 16.40 -8.64 20.71
N LEU A 498 15.50 -7.96 20.00
CA LEU A 498 15.09 -8.39 18.66
C LEU A 498 16.21 -8.07 17.66
N VAL A 499 16.65 -9.06 16.89
CA VAL A 499 17.68 -8.86 15.85
C VAL A 499 17.01 -8.41 14.57
N ILE A 500 17.30 -7.18 14.13
CA ILE A 500 16.83 -6.61 12.86
C ILE A 500 17.97 -6.72 11.85
N ASP A 501 17.90 -7.72 10.99
CA ASP A 501 18.80 -7.86 9.84
C ASP A 501 18.34 -7.01 8.65
N THR A 502 19.10 -7.03 7.56
CA THR A 502 18.77 -6.24 6.35
C THR A 502 17.47 -6.65 5.67
N HIS A 503 16.92 -7.83 5.99
CA HIS A 503 15.69 -8.37 5.40
C HIS A 503 14.54 -8.41 6.42
N TRP A 504 14.72 -7.83 7.61
CA TRP A 504 13.72 -7.82 8.68
C TRP A 504 13.20 -9.22 9.06
N THR A 505 14.02 -10.26 8.85
CA THR A 505 13.59 -11.67 8.90
C THR A 505 12.89 -12.02 10.22
N ASN A 506 13.45 -11.61 11.35
CA ASN A 506 12.89 -11.93 12.67
C ASN A 506 11.63 -11.11 13.01
N PHE A 507 11.53 -9.89 12.50
CA PHE A 507 10.34 -9.06 12.67
C PHE A 507 9.16 -9.67 11.89
N PHE A 508 9.38 -10.00 10.61
CA PHE A 508 8.34 -10.63 9.78
C PHE A 508 8.04 -12.06 10.17
N ALA A 509 9.00 -12.80 10.73
CA ALA A 509 8.69 -14.10 11.35
C ALA A 509 7.73 -13.97 12.54
N TYR A 510 7.77 -12.85 13.27
CA TYR A 510 6.82 -12.59 14.34
C TYR A 510 5.45 -12.18 13.80
N LYS A 511 5.40 -11.20 12.90
CA LYS A 511 4.16 -10.73 12.25
C LYS A 511 3.45 -11.86 11.50
N ASN A 512 4.17 -12.66 10.72
CA ASN A 512 3.55 -13.70 9.87
C ASN A 512 3.12 -14.96 10.63
N GLU A 513 3.29 -15.00 11.96
CA GLU A 513 2.72 -16.06 12.78
C GLU A 513 1.23 -15.72 13.01
N PRO A 514 0.26 -16.55 12.55
CA PRO A 514 -1.16 -16.23 12.62
C PRO A 514 -1.72 -16.07 14.04
N SER A 515 -0.96 -16.48 15.08
CA SER A 515 -1.30 -16.22 16.48
C SER A 515 -0.90 -14.83 16.97
N ASN A 516 -0.19 -14.04 16.16
CA ASN A 516 0.31 -12.71 16.50
C ASN A 516 -0.26 -11.61 15.59
N PHE A 517 -0.48 -11.90 14.31
CA PHE A 517 -1.17 -10.97 13.42
C PHE A 517 -2.00 -11.78 12.43
N ASP A 518 -3.30 -11.51 12.37
CA ASP A 518 -4.21 -12.18 11.44
C ASP A 518 -3.89 -11.72 10.00
N PRO A 519 -3.55 -12.61 9.06
CA PRO A 519 -3.29 -12.24 7.67
C PRO A 519 -4.44 -11.47 7.00
N ASP A 520 -5.67 -11.59 7.48
CA ASP A 520 -6.81 -10.80 6.99
C ASP A 520 -6.69 -9.29 7.29
N ARG A 521 -5.72 -8.89 8.13
CA ARG A 521 -5.49 -7.50 8.53
C ARG A 521 -4.39 -6.82 7.72
N TRP A 522 -3.63 -7.54 6.89
CA TRP A 522 -2.49 -6.97 6.15
C TRP A 522 -2.89 -5.82 5.23
N HIS A 523 -4.09 -5.88 4.66
CA HIS A 523 -4.59 -4.86 3.73
C HIS A 523 -5.28 -3.67 4.42
N VAL A 524 -5.24 -3.59 5.76
CA VAL A 524 -5.90 -2.51 6.51
C VAL A 524 -4.93 -1.86 7.49
N PHE A 525 -4.16 -2.65 8.23
CA PHE A 525 -3.39 -2.15 9.36
C PHE A 525 -1.93 -1.92 9.00
N HIS A 526 -1.43 -0.74 9.30
CA HIS A 526 0.00 -0.59 9.61
C HIS A 526 0.30 -1.40 10.87
N TYR A 527 1.41 -2.12 10.88
CA TYR A 527 1.78 -2.97 12.02
C TYR A 527 2.94 -2.36 12.82
N CYS A 528 2.70 -2.07 14.08
CA CYS A 528 3.69 -1.55 15.02
C CYS A 528 4.03 -2.58 16.07
N LEU A 529 5.33 -2.80 16.30
CA LEU A 529 5.80 -3.60 17.42
C LEU A 529 6.59 -2.77 18.44
N PHE A 530 6.09 -2.68 19.67
CA PHE A 530 6.85 -2.14 20.79
C PHE A 530 7.78 -3.21 21.37
N ILE A 531 9.09 -3.03 21.20
CA ILE A 531 10.13 -3.95 21.67
C ILE A 531 11.03 -3.29 22.71
N ASP A 532 11.74 -4.11 23.48
CA ASP A 532 12.73 -3.60 24.44
C ASP A 532 13.94 -2.98 23.74
N GLN A 533 14.66 -3.76 22.94
CA GLN A 533 15.84 -3.30 22.22
C GLN A 533 15.90 -3.96 20.85
N ALA A 534 16.32 -3.19 19.85
CA ALA A 534 16.71 -3.70 18.53
C ALA A 534 18.23 -3.87 18.46
N THR A 535 18.72 -4.91 17.80
CA THR A 535 20.15 -5.12 17.50
C THR A 535 20.34 -5.32 16.00
N PRO A 536 21.49 -4.92 15.41
CA PRO A 536 22.71 -4.38 16.04
C PRO A 536 22.64 -2.90 16.44
N PHE A 537 21.50 -2.23 16.24
CA PHE A 537 21.30 -0.80 16.48
C PHE A 537 21.09 -0.49 17.98
N SER A 538 22.15 -0.50 18.80
CA SER A 538 22.05 0.01 20.17
C SER A 538 21.68 1.49 20.17
N SER A 539 20.77 1.92 21.05
CA SER A 539 20.22 3.30 21.23
C SER A 539 19.17 3.81 20.23
N ASN A 540 18.77 3.04 19.22
CA ASN A 540 17.70 3.48 18.32
C ASN A 540 16.33 3.48 19.03
N SER A 541 15.58 4.57 18.89
CA SER A 541 14.21 4.73 19.42
C SER A 541 13.16 3.99 18.60
N GLY A 542 13.34 3.82 17.29
CA GLY A 542 12.37 3.21 16.39
C GLY A 542 12.91 2.98 14.98
N ARG A 543 12.17 2.25 14.15
CA ARG A 543 12.47 2.16 12.71
C ARG A 543 11.26 1.67 11.93
N SER A 544 11.06 2.22 10.74
CA SER A 544 10.15 1.68 9.72
C SER A 544 10.84 0.71 8.74
N ALA A 545 10.08 -0.29 8.28
CA ALA A 545 10.45 -1.30 7.30
C ALA A 545 10.15 -0.86 5.85
N GLY A 546 10.46 0.39 5.53
CA GLY A 546 10.26 0.98 4.19
C GLY A 546 9.94 2.47 4.27
N PHE A 547 10.10 3.17 3.14
CA PHE A 547 9.71 4.58 2.98
C PHE A 547 9.15 4.78 1.56
N PRO A 548 7.82 4.71 1.32
CA PRO A 548 6.76 4.36 2.28
C PRO A 548 6.85 2.92 2.79
N GLY A 549 6.04 2.54 3.79
CA GLY A 549 6.08 1.22 4.42
C GLY A 549 4.77 0.87 5.13
N ALA A 550 4.65 -0.35 5.63
CA ALA A 550 3.45 -0.78 6.36
C ALA A 550 3.76 -1.42 7.71
N SER A 551 5.03 -1.40 8.14
CA SER A 551 5.46 -2.04 9.37
C SER A 551 6.62 -1.31 10.01
N PHE A 552 6.59 -1.17 11.33
CA PHE A 552 7.61 -0.46 12.08
C PHE A 552 7.72 -0.98 13.53
N PHE A 553 8.77 -0.54 14.23
CA PHE A 553 8.90 -0.80 15.67
C PHE A 553 9.28 0.44 16.46
N VAL A 554 9.00 0.39 17.76
CA VAL A 554 9.49 1.34 18.78
C VAL A 554 10.35 0.56 19.79
N SER A 555 11.57 1.01 20.07
CA SER A 555 12.60 0.29 20.85
C SER A 555 13.25 1.12 21.96
N LEU A 556 12.44 1.70 22.85
CA LEU A 556 12.88 2.62 23.92
C LEU A 556 13.33 1.92 25.23
N GLY A 557 13.65 0.62 25.21
CA GLY A 557 14.03 -0.14 26.42
C GLY A 557 15.52 -0.05 26.81
N ASP A 558 16.36 0.61 26.00
CA ASP A 558 17.76 0.89 26.34
C ASP A 558 17.88 1.64 27.68
N PRO A 559 18.93 1.40 28.51
CA PRO A 559 19.15 2.15 29.74
C PRO A 559 19.13 3.68 29.62
N GLU A 560 19.48 4.25 28.46
CA GLU A 560 19.41 5.69 28.21
C GLU A 560 17.97 6.22 28.20
N TRP A 561 17.03 5.46 27.63
CA TRP A 561 15.62 5.81 27.52
C TRP A 561 14.77 5.30 28.69
N ASN A 562 15.17 4.17 29.29
CA ASN A 562 14.49 3.51 30.40
C ASN A 562 12.97 3.32 30.18
N GLY A 563 12.58 2.90 28.97
CA GLY A 563 11.18 2.72 28.55
C GLY A 563 10.57 3.95 27.85
N GLY A 564 11.24 5.09 27.90
CA GLY A 564 10.75 6.36 27.34
C GLY A 564 9.57 6.96 28.12
N THR A 565 9.49 8.28 28.13
CA THR A 565 8.31 9.03 28.58
C THR A 565 7.16 8.89 27.57
N PRO A 566 5.90 9.19 27.96
CA PRO A 566 4.78 9.18 27.01
C PRO A 566 5.01 10.07 25.78
N GLN A 567 5.72 11.19 25.93
CA GLN A 567 6.08 12.07 24.80
C GLN A 567 7.09 11.41 23.86
N GLU A 568 8.13 10.76 24.41
CA GLU A 568 9.15 10.07 23.60
C GLU A 568 8.55 8.88 22.84
N GLN A 569 7.66 8.13 23.48
CA GLN A 569 6.93 7.02 22.85
C GLN A 569 6.00 7.53 21.74
N ALA A 570 5.18 8.55 22.02
CA ALA A 570 4.23 9.10 21.05
C ALA A 570 4.92 9.73 19.84
N GLY A 571 5.96 10.52 20.08
CA GLY A 571 6.70 11.18 19.02
C GLY A 571 7.50 10.20 18.15
N THR A 572 8.10 9.16 18.76
CA THR A 572 8.75 8.08 17.99
C THR A 572 7.73 7.29 17.19
N PHE A 573 6.61 6.89 17.79
CA PHE A 573 5.55 6.19 17.06
C PHE A 573 5.04 7.00 15.86
N MET A 574 4.76 8.29 16.04
CA MET A 574 4.28 9.15 14.96
C MET A 574 5.33 9.36 13.87
N HIS A 575 6.62 9.43 14.23
CA HIS A 575 7.72 9.53 13.27
C HIS A 575 7.82 8.26 12.40
N GLU A 576 7.83 7.08 13.01
CA GLU A 576 7.91 5.82 12.27
C GLU A 576 6.63 5.54 11.46
N LEU A 577 5.47 5.96 11.94
CA LEU A 577 4.23 5.93 11.16
C LEU A 577 4.29 6.90 9.97
N GLY A 578 4.96 8.06 10.13
CA GLY A 578 5.16 9.00 9.03
C GLY A 578 6.00 8.39 7.90
N HIS A 579 7.04 7.64 8.25
CA HIS A 579 7.79 6.83 7.29
C HIS A 579 6.93 5.79 6.56
N ASN A 580 6.04 5.10 7.28
CA ASN A 580 5.07 4.23 6.65
C ASN A 580 4.19 4.97 5.63
N LEU A 581 3.76 6.18 5.99
CA LEU A 581 2.94 7.07 5.16
C LEU A 581 3.76 7.85 4.11
N GLY A 582 5.03 7.50 3.87
CA GLY A 582 5.83 8.04 2.77
C GLY A 582 6.57 9.34 3.06
N LEU A 583 6.68 9.74 4.32
CA LEU A 583 7.46 10.91 4.72
C LEU A 583 8.92 10.54 5.00
N ASP A 584 9.83 11.43 4.61
CA ASP A 584 11.25 11.35 4.95
C ASP A 584 11.60 12.20 6.18
N GLU A 585 12.80 12.05 6.72
CA GLU A 585 13.25 12.79 7.92
C GLU A 585 13.35 14.31 7.70
N GLY A 586 13.50 14.74 6.44
CA GLY A 586 13.42 16.12 5.99
C GLY A 586 12.06 16.47 5.35
N GLY A 587 11.07 15.60 5.49
CA GLY A 587 9.73 15.65 4.90
C GLY A 587 9.69 15.23 3.43
N CYS A 588 10.55 15.84 2.62
CA CYS A 588 10.60 15.63 1.15
C CYS A 588 12.00 15.24 0.64
N ASP A 589 12.93 15.05 1.57
CA ASP A 589 14.28 14.56 1.34
C ASP A 589 14.78 13.90 2.63
N HIS A 590 15.88 13.14 2.55
CA HIS A 590 16.49 12.50 3.72
C HIS A 590 17.37 13.46 4.56
N LEU A 591 17.39 14.76 4.28
CA LEU A 591 18.23 15.70 5.02
C LEU A 591 17.51 16.11 6.32
N SER A 592 17.89 15.48 7.43
CA SER A 592 17.29 15.74 8.74
C SER A 592 17.90 16.94 9.48
N TRP A 593 17.32 17.28 10.64
CA TRP A 593 17.76 18.36 11.54
C TRP A 593 17.66 19.78 10.95
N LYS A 594 16.76 20.00 9.99
CA LYS A 594 16.53 21.30 9.34
C LYS A 594 15.71 22.24 10.22
N PRO A 595 16.19 23.46 10.57
CA PRO A 595 15.42 24.38 11.41
C PRO A 595 14.14 24.91 10.74
N ASN A 596 14.05 24.90 9.41
CA ASN A 596 12.81 25.25 8.69
C ASN A 596 11.88 24.06 8.46
N HIS A 597 12.17 22.88 9.01
CA HIS A 597 11.31 21.71 8.93
C HIS A 597 10.65 21.44 10.29
N LEU A 598 9.51 22.09 10.50
CA LEU A 598 8.74 22.04 11.75
C LEU A 598 7.83 20.81 11.77
N SER A 599 8.45 19.64 11.90
CA SER A 599 7.76 18.34 11.89
C SER A 599 8.30 17.39 12.95
N VAL A 600 7.48 16.45 13.42
CA VAL A 600 7.96 15.29 14.20
C VAL A 600 8.88 14.37 13.36
N MET A 601 8.81 14.43 12.03
CA MET A 601 9.76 13.74 11.12
C MET A 601 11.19 14.27 11.24
N ASN A 602 11.35 15.51 11.74
CA ASN A 602 12.66 16.05 12.05
C ASN A 602 13.13 15.52 13.42
N TYR A 603 14.30 14.90 13.48
CA TYR A 603 14.90 14.40 14.73
C TYR A 603 15.08 15.48 15.82
N SER A 604 15.11 16.76 15.44
CA SER A 604 15.08 17.89 16.39
C SER A 604 13.85 17.87 17.31
N PHE A 605 12.74 17.34 16.81
CA PHE A 605 11.43 17.35 17.46
C PHE A 605 10.85 15.97 17.74
N GLN A 606 11.34 14.88 17.10
CA GLN A 606 10.81 13.52 17.27
C GLN A 606 10.46 13.19 18.73
N THR A 607 11.44 13.23 19.64
CA THR A 607 11.26 12.73 21.02
C THR A 607 10.76 13.79 22.00
N ARG A 608 10.86 15.08 21.65
CA ARG A 608 10.51 16.21 22.53
C ARG A 608 9.24 16.95 22.12
N GLY A 609 8.77 16.75 20.89
CA GLY A 609 7.72 17.51 20.25
C GLY A 609 8.16 18.91 19.78
N LEU A 610 7.35 19.49 18.92
CA LEU A 610 7.47 20.85 18.39
C LEU A 610 7.30 21.88 19.50
N TYR A 611 7.91 23.04 19.30
CA TYR A 611 7.69 24.22 20.11
C TYR A 611 6.49 24.98 19.58
N LYS A 612 5.46 25.14 20.41
CA LYS A 612 4.24 25.88 20.08
C LYS A 612 3.74 26.66 21.30
N ASP A 613 3.45 27.94 21.09
CA ASP A 613 2.86 28.87 22.06
C ASP A 613 3.63 28.92 23.39
N GLY A 614 4.97 28.88 23.30
CA GLY A 614 5.87 28.92 24.46
C GLY A 614 6.00 27.59 25.24
N SER A 615 5.51 26.50 24.67
CA SER A 615 5.60 25.14 25.25
C SER A 615 6.21 24.15 24.24
N ALA A 616 6.82 23.08 24.75
CA ALA A 616 7.29 21.95 23.94
C ALA A 616 6.31 20.78 24.07
N GLY A 617 6.41 19.77 23.19
CA GLY A 617 5.58 18.57 23.26
C GLY A 617 4.42 18.54 22.26
N HIS A 618 4.31 19.53 21.37
CA HIS A 618 3.30 19.51 20.32
C HIS A 618 3.67 18.46 19.25
N LEU A 619 2.73 17.58 18.88
CA LEU A 619 2.93 16.58 17.84
C LEU A 619 2.16 17.00 16.58
N SER A 620 2.87 17.11 15.46
CA SER A 620 2.32 17.38 14.13
C SER A 620 3.38 17.05 13.07
N TYR A 621 2.94 16.76 11.85
CA TYR A 621 3.79 16.95 10.68
C TYR A 621 3.77 18.43 10.25
N SER A 622 4.71 18.82 9.40
CA SER A 622 4.76 20.16 8.83
C SER A 622 3.54 20.36 7.92
N HIS A 623 2.84 21.47 8.12
CA HIS A 623 1.68 21.88 7.32
C HIS A 623 2.03 22.93 6.27
N VAL A 624 3.29 23.38 6.21
CA VAL A 624 3.71 24.45 5.31
C VAL A 624 5.11 24.20 4.72
N ALA A 625 5.23 24.48 3.43
CA ALA A 625 6.52 24.58 2.75
C ALA A 625 7.13 25.98 2.98
N LEU A 626 7.99 26.11 3.98
CA LEU A 626 8.73 27.33 4.27
C LEU A 626 9.80 27.60 3.21
N GLY A 627 10.17 28.89 3.10
CA GLY A 627 11.27 29.30 2.23
C GLY A 627 12.58 28.56 2.54
N PRO A 628 13.40 28.28 1.51
CA PRO A 628 14.65 27.56 1.73
C PRO A 628 15.66 28.41 2.51
N LEU A 629 16.32 27.81 3.49
CA LEU A 629 17.43 28.43 4.20
C LEU A 629 18.74 28.10 3.49
N ARG A 630 19.46 29.14 3.05
CA ARG A 630 20.70 28.99 2.27
C ARG A 630 21.91 29.23 3.16
N GLU A 631 22.53 28.15 3.58
CA GLU A 631 23.64 28.20 4.56
C GLU A 631 24.90 28.90 4.01
N ASP A 632 25.08 28.95 2.68
CA ASP A 632 26.20 29.61 2.01
C ASP A 632 26.00 31.12 1.82
N GLY A 633 25.60 31.83 2.88
CA GLY A 633 25.51 33.30 2.87
C GLY A 633 24.13 33.88 2.58
N GLY A 634 23.06 33.09 2.68
CA GLY A 634 21.68 33.56 2.48
C GLY A 634 20.80 33.47 3.74
N LEU A 635 21.40 33.30 4.92
CA LEU A 635 20.67 33.28 6.19
C LEU A 635 20.48 34.71 6.71
N ASP A 636 19.26 35.22 6.64
CA ASP A 636 18.89 36.52 7.22
C ASP A 636 18.45 36.34 8.68
N GLU A 637 19.21 36.93 9.60
CA GLU A 637 18.90 36.84 11.04
C GLU A 637 17.73 37.73 11.44
N SER A 638 17.40 38.76 10.65
CA SER A 638 16.32 39.71 10.96
C SER A 638 14.93 39.18 10.62
N ASP A 639 14.84 38.24 9.68
CA ASP A 639 13.60 37.65 9.18
C ASP A 639 13.23 36.31 9.87
N GLY A 640 14.20 35.63 10.48
CA GLY A 640 13.98 34.30 11.06
C GLY A 640 13.58 33.28 10.00
N LEU A 641 12.52 32.50 10.26
CA LEU A 641 11.93 31.60 9.25
C LEU A 641 10.89 32.29 8.35
N ASN A 642 10.38 33.46 8.74
CA ASN A 642 9.44 34.28 7.97
C ASN A 642 8.24 33.52 7.37
N GLY A 643 7.66 32.59 8.13
CA GLY A 643 6.50 31.80 7.68
C GLY A 643 5.15 32.51 7.87
N GLY A 644 5.15 33.69 8.51
CA GLY A 644 3.93 34.46 8.76
C GLY A 644 2.92 33.69 9.61
N ASP A 645 1.63 33.86 9.33
CA ASP A 645 0.54 33.24 10.09
C ASP A 645 0.66 31.70 10.15
N ALA A 646 1.25 31.06 9.12
CA ALA A 646 1.40 29.62 9.06
C ALA A 646 2.24 29.07 10.23
N ILE A 647 3.27 29.79 10.69
CA ILE A 647 4.11 29.34 11.81
C ILE A 647 3.94 30.20 13.06
N ASP A 648 2.82 30.91 13.18
CA ASP A 648 2.57 31.74 14.36
C ASP A 648 2.64 30.92 15.65
N GLY A 649 3.37 31.43 16.63
CA GLY A 649 3.66 30.75 17.89
C GLY A 649 4.54 29.50 17.80
N TYR A 650 4.98 29.07 16.61
CA TYR A 650 5.95 27.97 16.49
C TYR A 650 7.37 28.43 16.81
N GLY A 651 8.14 27.56 17.46
CA GLY A 651 9.57 27.72 17.67
C GLY A 651 10.41 26.77 16.82
N THR A 652 11.73 26.95 16.85
CA THR A 652 12.66 26.05 16.15
C THR A 652 13.98 25.83 16.90
N ILE A 653 14.77 24.86 16.43
CA ILE A 653 16.06 24.43 16.96
C ILE A 653 17.05 24.34 15.80
N TRP A 654 18.28 24.82 16.01
CA TRP A 654 19.36 24.74 15.02
C TRP A 654 20.68 24.36 15.67
N PHE A 655 21.63 23.90 14.86
CA PHE A 655 22.89 23.35 15.33
C PHE A 655 24.07 23.99 14.62
N LEU A 656 25.06 24.44 15.38
CA LEU A 656 26.33 24.95 14.86
C LEU A 656 27.48 24.05 15.29
N LYS A 657 28.61 24.16 14.59
CA LYS A 657 29.86 23.53 15.01
C LYS A 657 30.31 24.06 16.37
N SER A 658 30.75 23.18 17.27
CA SER A 658 31.37 23.63 18.52
C SER A 658 32.75 24.24 18.29
N PRO A 659 33.03 25.45 18.81
CA PRO A 659 34.38 26.02 18.77
C PRO A 659 35.35 25.32 19.74
N PHE A 660 34.86 24.40 20.60
CA PHE A 660 35.63 23.76 21.67
C PHE A 660 35.86 22.25 21.44
N ALA A 661 35.17 21.62 20.49
CA ALA A 661 35.28 20.19 20.22
C ALA A 661 35.17 19.89 18.72
N LEU A 662 36.13 19.12 18.18
CA LEU A 662 36.20 18.72 16.77
C LEU A 662 34.97 17.94 16.28
N TRP A 663 34.25 17.27 17.18
CA TRP A 663 33.04 16.49 16.90
C TRP A 663 31.86 16.92 17.79
N GLY A 664 31.92 18.12 18.37
CA GLY A 664 30.84 18.67 19.19
C GLY A 664 30.04 19.72 18.43
N PHE A 665 28.85 20.01 18.93
CA PHE A 665 27.96 21.04 18.38
C PHE A 665 27.53 22.04 19.46
N GLN A 666 27.03 23.19 19.04
CA GLN A 666 26.24 24.12 19.84
C GLN A 666 24.80 24.04 19.34
N GLN A 667 23.84 24.10 20.26
CA GLN A 667 22.42 24.11 19.93
C GLN A 667 21.86 25.51 20.21
N GLY A 668 21.20 26.09 19.21
CA GLY A 668 20.34 27.25 19.36
C GLY A 668 18.87 26.84 19.37
N SER A 669 18.02 27.66 19.99
CA SER A 669 16.57 27.44 19.97
C SER A 669 15.80 28.74 20.23
N THR A 670 14.62 28.87 19.62
CA THR A 670 13.67 29.96 19.88
C THR A 670 12.26 29.41 20.07
N TRP A 671 11.46 30.07 20.91
CA TRP A 671 10.02 29.78 21.05
C TRP A 671 9.16 30.44 19.96
N ASN A 672 9.73 31.39 19.21
CA ASN A 672 9.07 32.06 18.10
C ASN A 672 10.03 32.13 16.92
N ALA A 673 9.73 31.36 15.88
CA ALA A 673 10.55 31.22 14.68
C ALA A 673 10.23 32.30 13.61
N ASN A 674 9.18 33.09 13.80
CA ASN A 674 8.86 34.25 12.96
C ASN A 674 9.59 35.54 13.36
N GLU A 675 10.26 35.54 14.51
CA GLU A 675 11.03 36.68 15.01
C GLU A 675 12.51 36.54 14.61
N PRO A 676 13.32 37.60 14.75
CA PRO A 676 14.75 37.52 14.47
C PRO A 676 15.45 36.33 15.16
N ILE A 677 16.24 35.56 14.40
CA ILE A 677 16.97 34.38 14.88
C ILE A 677 18.47 34.63 14.70
N ASN A 678 19.22 34.57 15.81
CA ASN A 678 20.68 34.58 15.81
C ASN A 678 21.24 33.22 15.35
N TRP A 679 21.26 33.00 14.03
CA TRP A 679 21.69 31.76 13.40
C TRP A 679 23.11 31.35 13.79
N ASN A 680 24.05 32.29 13.97
CA ASN A 680 25.45 31.99 14.29
C ASN A 680 25.79 32.00 15.81
N LEU A 681 24.81 32.23 16.68
CA LEU A 681 24.96 32.32 18.14
C LEU A 681 26.03 33.33 18.61
N ASN A 682 26.27 34.41 17.84
CA ASN A 682 27.24 35.44 18.23
C ASN A 682 26.67 36.36 19.33
N HIS A 683 27.56 36.99 20.09
CA HIS A 683 27.18 37.85 21.20
C HIS A 683 28.08 39.08 21.27
N ASN A 684 27.53 40.19 21.77
CA ASN A 684 28.31 41.38 22.06
C ASN A 684 29.16 41.18 23.33
N ARG A 685 29.98 42.19 23.66
CA ARG A 685 30.91 42.13 24.82
C ARG A 685 30.22 42.06 26.19
N VAL A 686 28.90 42.20 26.25
CA VAL A 686 28.10 42.05 27.48
C VAL A 686 27.18 40.81 27.42
N TYR A 687 27.46 39.86 26.51
CA TYR A 687 26.72 38.61 26.35
C TYR A 687 25.24 38.78 25.97
N GLN A 688 24.93 39.84 25.22
CA GLN A 688 23.64 39.92 24.53
C GLN A 688 23.81 39.38 23.11
N GLU A 689 22.84 38.62 22.64
CA GLU A 689 22.75 38.14 21.26
C GLU A 689 22.85 39.32 20.27
N ILE A 690 23.53 39.10 19.15
CA ILE A 690 23.55 40.03 18.03
C ILE A 690 22.65 39.44 16.95
N ILE A 691 21.88 40.31 16.29
CA ILE A 691 21.18 40.01 15.04
C ILE A 691 21.95 40.76 13.97
N ASP A 692 22.55 40.04 13.04
CA ASP A 692 23.34 40.59 11.94
C ASP A 692 22.42 41.24 10.89
N ASP A 693 22.71 42.49 10.50
CA ASP A 693 21.93 43.27 9.52
C ASP A 693 22.13 42.82 8.05
N GLU A 694 23.06 41.88 7.81
CA GLU A 694 23.40 41.35 6.50
C GLU A 694 23.39 39.81 6.56
N PRO A 695 22.99 39.12 5.47
CA PRO A 695 22.95 37.67 5.45
C PRO A 695 24.28 37.02 5.82
N ILE A 696 24.20 36.00 6.66
CA ILE A 696 25.37 35.30 7.18
C ILE A 696 25.58 33.94 6.53
N LYS A 697 26.79 33.42 6.69
CA LYS A 697 27.17 32.07 6.29
C LYS A 697 27.38 31.20 7.52
N ALA A 698 26.57 30.17 7.69
CA ALA A 698 26.65 29.22 8.80
C ALA A 698 25.97 27.90 8.41
N ASN A 699 26.59 26.77 8.77
CA ASN A 699 25.93 25.47 8.76
C ASN A 699 25.10 25.34 10.04
N ILE A 700 23.77 25.32 9.89
CA ILE A 700 22.77 25.40 10.96
C ILE A 700 22.02 24.07 11.17
N HIS A 701 22.41 22.99 10.48
CA HIS A 701 21.79 21.65 10.60
C HIS A 701 22.82 20.58 10.96
N TYR A 702 22.36 19.51 11.61
CA TYR A 702 23.24 18.38 11.95
C TYR A 702 23.32 17.35 10.82
N GLY A 703 22.23 16.98 10.13
CA GLY A 703 22.28 15.90 9.12
C GLY A 703 22.82 14.56 9.70
N ASP A 704 23.73 13.89 8.99
CA ASP A 704 24.33 12.61 9.42
C ASP A 704 25.53 12.77 10.39
N ARG A 705 26.11 13.97 10.50
CA ARG A 705 27.33 14.24 11.28
C ARG A 705 27.33 15.66 11.83
N PRO A 706 27.94 15.94 13.00
CA PRO A 706 27.94 17.29 13.57
C PRO A 706 28.29 18.39 12.55
N PRO A 707 27.65 19.58 12.63
CA PRO A 707 27.83 20.66 11.66
C PRO A 707 29.32 21.00 11.47
N HIS A 708 29.73 21.26 10.24
CA HIS A 708 31.11 21.59 9.90
C HIS A 708 31.19 22.77 8.93
N ASP A 709 32.11 23.72 9.17
CA ASP A 709 32.22 25.02 8.45
C ASP A 709 32.59 24.93 6.95
N GLU A 710 32.56 23.73 6.37
CA GLU A 710 32.85 23.46 4.96
C GLU A 710 31.65 22.81 4.24
N ASP A 711 30.65 22.35 5.00
CA ASP A 711 29.45 21.70 4.49
C ASP A 711 28.30 22.70 4.57
N PHE A 712 27.82 23.19 3.43
CA PHE A 712 26.69 24.12 3.35
C PHE A 712 25.64 23.52 2.42
N SER A 713 24.38 23.58 2.84
CA SER A 713 23.24 23.04 2.12
C SER A 713 22.17 24.09 1.90
N ASP A 714 21.34 23.88 0.89
CA ASP A 714 20.06 24.57 0.76
C ASP A 714 19.01 23.72 1.50
N LEU A 715 18.54 24.20 2.65
CA LEU A 715 17.59 23.48 3.48
C LEU A 715 16.18 23.78 2.99
N VAL A 716 15.55 22.82 2.33
CA VAL A 716 14.18 22.94 1.81
C VAL A 716 13.22 22.32 2.81
N SER A 717 12.03 22.90 2.99
CA SER A 717 10.95 22.30 3.77
C SER A 717 9.72 22.04 2.91
N CYS A 718 8.78 21.26 3.43
CA CYS A 718 7.54 20.96 2.72
C CYS A 718 6.33 20.81 3.64
N ASP A 719 5.15 20.88 3.03
CA ASP A 719 3.88 20.47 3.62
C ASP A 719 3.76 18.95 3.46
N GLU A 720 3.76 18.24 4.58
CA GLU A 720 3.79 16.79 4.65
C GLU A 720 2.40 16.18 4.77
N TRP A 721 1.45 16.87 5.39
CA TRP A 721 0.09 16.33 5.59
C TRP A 721 -0.58 16.02 4.25
N HIS A 722 -0.41 16.86 3.24
CA HIS A 722 -0.96 16.64 1.90
C HIS A 722 -0.15 15.65 1.05
N ARG A 723 0.92 15.05 1.59
CA ARG A 723 1.82 14.12 0.88
C ARG A 723 1.74 12.69 1.41
N LEU A 724 0.89 12.43 2.40
CA LEU A 724 0.74 11.09 2.98
C LEU A 724 0.30 10.07 1.91
N ILE A 725 0.93 8.90 1.94
CA ILE A 725 0.66 7.74 1.10
C ILE A 725 0.02 6.66 1.99
N TYR A 726 -1.29 6.52 1.92
CA TYR A 726 -2.06 5.64 2.80
C TYR A 726 -1.88 4.14 2.52
N THR A 727 -1.43 3.77 1.32
CA THR A 727 -1.26 2.37 0.92
C THR A 727 -0.03 1.68 1.51
N GLY A 728 0.92 2.44 2.06
CA GLY A 728 2.30 1.95 2.27
C GLY A 728 2.99 1.58 0.94
N HIS A 729 4.31 1.39 0.93
CA HIS A 729 5.02 0.85 -0.25
C HIS A 729 4.94 -0.68 -0.21
N PRO A 730 4.95 -1.38 -1.36
CA PRO A 730 4.99 -2.83 -1.38
C PRO A 730 6.41 -3.31 -1.03
N SER A 731 6.70 -3.46 0.25
CA SER A 731 7.49 -4.62 0.68
C SER A 731 6.64 -5.87 0.38
N PRO A 732 7.22 -6.99 -0.10
CA PRO A 732 6.43 -8.15 -0.53
C PRO A 732 5.45 -8.61 0.56
N GLY A 733 4.13 -8.55 0.28
CA GLY A 733 3.06 -8.95 1.21
C GLY A 733 2.51 -7.87 2.16
N GLU A 734 2.89 -6.59 2.01
CA GLU A 734 2.53 -5.55 3.00
C GLU A 734 1.72 -4.34 2.49
N ALA A 735 1.20 -4.37 1.26
CA ALA A 735 0.38 -3.26 0.75
C ALA A 735 -0.96 -3.16 1.48
N ILE A 736 -1.28 -1.94 1.93
CA ILE A 736 -2.55 -1.57 2.56
C ILE A 736 -3.50 -1.04 1.49
N GLY A 737 -4.77 -1.43 1.61
CA GLY A 737 -5.86 -0.93 0.77
C GLY A 737 -6.03 -1.67 -0.56
N LEU A 738 -7.27 -1.67 -1.06
CA LEU A 738 -7.63 -2.05 -2.44
C LEU A 738 -8.46 -0.93 -3.13
N GLY A 739 -8.53 0.24 -2.50
CA GLY A 739 -9.26 1.42 -2.98
C GLY A 739 -8.64 2.03 -4.25
N SER A 740 -9.40 2.93 -4.89
CA SER A 740 -8.92 3.64 -6.08
C SER A 740 -7.73 4.56 -5.77
N LEU A 741 -6.55 4.22 -6.30
CA LEU A 741 -5.30 5.00 -6.18
C LEU A 741 -5.38 6.45 -6.71
N GLU A 742 -6.47 6.86 -7.38
CA GLU A 742 -6.58 8.15 -8.08
C GLU A 742 -6.38 9.39 -7.21
N LYS A 743 -6.73 9.33 -5.93
CA LYS A 743 -6.53 10.45 -5.00
C LYS A 743 -5.17 10.43 -4.28
N ASN A 744 -4.53 9.26 -4.22
CA ASN A 744 -3.22 9.07 -3.58
C ASN A 744 -2.04 9.47 -4.48
N ASP A 745 -2.25 9.53 -5.80
CA ASP A 745 -1.20 9.88 -6.80
C ASP A 745 -0.85 11.38 -6.86
N LYS A 746 -1.60 12.25 -6.18
CA LYS A 746 -1.33 13.71 -6.20
C LYS A 746 0.01 14.09 -5.58
N ALA A 747 0.65 13.22 -4.81
CA ALA A 747 1.95 13.46 -4.18
C ALA A 747 3.10 13.73 -5.19
N THR A 748 2.92 13.40 -6.47
CA THR A 748 3.91 13.55 -7.54
C THR A 748 3.81 14.85 -8.36
N GLU A 749 2.72 15.61 -8.25
CA GLU A 749 2.62 16.92 -8.92
C GLU A 749 3.42 17.97 -8.11
N PHE A 750 4.28 18.74 -8.78
CA PHE A 750 4.94 19.91 -8.18
C PHE A 750 3.86 20.91 -7.75
N PHE A 751 3.48 20.87 -6.46
CA PHE A 751 2.47 21.74 -5.88
C PHE A 751 2.92 23.19 -5.88
N ASP A 752 2.01 24.08 -6.28
CA ASP A 752 2.14 25.53 -6.16
C ASP A 752 1.91 25.93 -4.68
N PRO A 753 2.94 26.37 -3.93
CA PRO A 753 2.86 26.63 -2.49
C PRO A 753 1.99 27.84 -2.12
N LEU A 754 1.32 28.49 -3.09
CA LEU A 754 0.56 29.73 -2.90
C LEU A 754 -0.97 29.57 -2.87
N ASN A 755 -1.52 28.37 -3.03
CA ASN A 755 -2.96 28.16 -3.26
C ASN A 755 -3.73 27.38 -2.19
N PHE A 756 -3.14 27.07 -1.03
CA PHE A 756 -3.88 26.53 0.11
C PHE A 756 -3.86 27.53 1.27
N SER A 757 -5.05 27.88 1.75
CA SER A 757 -5.22 28.66 2.97
C SER A 757 -5.33 27.71 4.14
N ASP A 758 -4.45 27.89 5.13
CA ASP A 758 -4.55 27.26 6.44
C ASP A 758 -5.92 27.49 7.10
N LEU A 759 -6.20 26.69 8.12
CA LEU A 759 -7.19 27.01 9.14
C LEU A 759 -6.95 28.47 9.57
N THR A 760 -7.89 29.35 9.28
CA THR A 760 -7.97 30.63 9.98
C THR A 760 -7.95 30.34 11.49
N ALA A 761 -7.51 31.30 12.32
CA ALA A 761 -7.60 31.16 13.78
C ALA A 761 -9.02 30.76 14.25
N GLU A 762 -10.05 31.07 13.47
CA GLU A 762 -11.44 30.63 13.67
C GLU A 762 -11.69 29.15 13.33
N GLN A 763 -11.03 28.57 12.32
CA GLN A 763 -11.14 27.16 11.95
C GLN A 763 -10.26 26.25 12.84
N ASP A 764 -9.09 26.70 13.30
CA ASP A 764 -8.31 25.96 14.32
C ASP A 764 -9.02 26.04 15.69
N ALA A 765 -9.60 27.20 16.02
CA ALA A 765 -10.58 27.30 17.09
C ALA A 765 -11.91 26.57 16.77
N ALA A 766 -12.09 25.93 15.60
CA ALA A 766 -13.26 25.11 15.29
C ALA A 766 -13.09 23.65 15.79
N ILE A 767 -11.88 23.19 16.08
CA ILE A 767 -11.57 21.80 16.45
C ILE A 767 -11.53 21.66 17.97
N ALA A 768 -12.40 20.81 18.51
CA ALA A 768 -12.50 20.59 19.94
C ALA A 768 -11.51 19.51 20.45
N PRO A 769 -11.04 19.58 21.70
CA PRO A 769 -10.26 18.49 22.29
C PRO A 769 -11.13 17.22 22.43
N PRO A 770 -10.55 16.00 22.39
CA PRO A 770 -11.31 14.76 22.65
C PRO A 770 -11.79 14.71 24.11
N PRO A 771 -12.84 13.93 24.44
CA PRO A 771 -13.25 13.76 25.83
C PRO A 771 -12.23 12.90 26.60
N PRO A 772 -12.11 13.05 27.93
CA PRO A 772 -11.23 12.21 28.74
C PRO A 772 -11.84 10.82 29.01
N ALA A 773 -10.97 9.82 29.12
CA ALA A 773 -11.35 8.48 29.56
C ALA A 773 -11.82 8.47 31.02
N THR A 774 -13.09 8.11 31.24
CA THR A 774 -13.62 7.86 32.60
C THR A 774 -12.92 6.63 33.17
N THR A 775 -12.32 6.78 34.35
CA THR A 775 -11.48 5.74 34.96
C THR A 775 -12.23 4.95 36.02
N THR A 776 -13.00 5.60 36.90
CA THR A 776 -13.84 4.91 37.91
C THR A 776 -15.04 5.77 38.29
N ILE A 777 -16.17 5.13 38.60
CA ILE A 777 -17.31 5.78 39.27
C ILE A 777 -17.62 5.01 40.56
N THR A 778 -17.49 5.68 41.71
CA THR A 778 -17.87 5.11 43.00
C THR A 778 -19.20 5.71 43.45
N VAL A 779 -20.23 4.88 43.56
CA VAL A 779 -21.56 5.30 44.04
C VAL A 779 -21.68 5.01 45.54
N LEU A 780 -21.97 6.05 46.31
CA LEU A 780 -22.28 6.01 47.74
C LEU A 780 -23.77 6.34 47.95
N SER A 781 -24.25 6.19 49.18
CA SER A 781 -25.68 6.37 49.53
C SER A 781 -26.27 7.76 49.18
N ASP A 782 -25.44 8.80 49.04
CA ASP A 782 -25.85 10.18 48.79
C ASP A 782 -25.05 10.90 47.68
N ARG A 783 -24.09 10.21 47.03
CA ARG A 783 -23.18 10.85 46.07
C ARG A 783 -22.53 9.85 45.11
N ALA A 784 -22.14 10.32 43.93
CA ALA A 784 -21.22 9.63 43.03
C ALA A 784 -19.90 10.37 42.95
N VAL A 785 -18.79 9.65 43.11
CA VAL A 785 -17.44 10.16 42.88
C VAL A 785 -16.97 9.62 41.54
N ILE A 786 -16.78 10.52 40.57
CA ILE A 786 -16.36 10.22 39.20
C ILE A 786 -14.90 10.61 39.08
N ASN A 787 -14.05 9.69 38.64
CA ASN A 787 -12.64 9.94 38.34
C ASN A 787 -12.36 9.64 36.88
N TRP A 788 -11.54 10.46 36.24
CA TRP A 788 -11.06 10.26 34.88
C TRP A 788 -9.55 10.41 34.81
N SER A 789 -8.96 10.04 33.68
CA SER A 789 -7.53 10.23 33.45
C SER A 789 -7.25 11.55 32.76
N SER A 790 -6.12 12.15 33.10
CA SER A 790 -5.59 13.23 32.28
C SER A 790 -5.29 12.68 30.89
N LEU A 791 -5.71 13.42 29.87
CA LEU A 791 -5.33 13.15 28.48
C LEU A 791 -3.82 13.39 28.26
N GLY A 792 -3.13 14.00 29.23
CA GLY A 792 -1.71 14.32 29.11
C GLY A 792 -1.43 15.26 27.95
N LEU A 793 -2.43 16.00 27.48
CA LEU A 793 -2.36 16.94 26.38
C LEU A 793 -2.16 18.34 26.98
N ASP A 794 -1.07 19.01 26.63
CA ASP A 794 -0.75 20.36 27.12
C ASP A 794 -1.76 21.43 26.66
N ILE A 795 -2.63 21.05 25.72
CA ILE A 795 -3.74 21.83 25.19
C ILE A 795 -5.02 21.78 26.05
N VAL A 796 -5.17 20.81 26.96
CA VAL A 796 -6.40 20.66 27.78
C VAL A 796 -6.26 21.49 29.06
N ASN A 797 -7.19 22.41 29.27
CA ASN A 797 -7.19 23.36 30.38
C ASN A 797 -8.13 22.93 31.52
N THR A 798 -9.37 22.56 31.19
CA THR A 798 -10.39 22.14 32.18
C THR A 798 -11.25 21.01 31.62
N TYR A 799 -12.10 20.44 32.47
CA TYR A 799 -13.06 19.40 32.13
C TYR A 799 -14.47 19.83 32.54
N ARG A 800 -15.47 19.56 31.70
CA ARG A 800 -16.88 19.78 32.02
C ARG A 800 -17.60 18.46 32.25
N ILE A 801 -18.42 18.41 33.30
CA ILE A 801 -19.11 17.21 33.74
C ILE A 801 -20.60 17.43 33.53
N TYR A 802 -21.20 16.55 32.75
CA TYR A 802 -22.64 16.53 32.51
C TYR A 802 -23.27 15.31 33.14
N ARG A 803 -24.55 15.45 33.44
CA ARG A 803 -25.44 14.39 33.90
C ARG A 803 -26.60 14.28 32.94
N ARG A 804 -26.84 13.08 32.44
CA ARG A 804 -28.00 12.73 31.63
C ARG A 804 -28.97 11.89 32.44
N ASP A 805 -30.23 12.30 32.46
CA ASP A 805 -31.29 11.58 33.17
C ASP A 805 -31.95 10.50 32.30
N GLN A 806 -32.88 9.74 32.88
CA GLN A 806 -33.60 8.65 32.21
C GLN A 806 -34.50 9.11 31.04
N THR A 807 -34.77 10.41 30.92
CA THR A 807 -35.53 10.99 29.79
C THR A 807 -34.62 11.38 28.63
N GLY A 808 -33.30 11.22 28.79
CA GLY A 808 -32.29 11.65 27.84
C GLY A 808 -31.89 13.12 27.98
N ALA A 809 -32.44 13.86 28.96
CA ALA A 809 -32.10 15.26 29.17
C ALA A 809 -30.71 15.38 29.79
N THR A 810 -29.82 16.15 29.16
CA THR A 810 -28.44 16.35 29.60
C THR A 810 -28.28 17.71 30.27
N SER A 811 -27.68 17.75 31.47
CA SER A 811 -27.47 18.96 32.28
C SER A 811 -26.01 19.08 32.71
N LEU A 812 -25.40 20.26 32.57
CA LEU A 812 -24.06 20.54 33.09
C LEU A 812 -24.09 20.60 34.62
N LEU A 813 -23.21 19.84 35.28
CA LEU A 813 -23.03 19.85 36.73
C LEU A 813 -21.95 20.83 37.18
N GLY A 814 -20.84 20.90 36.45
CA GLY A 814 -19.71 21.74 36.81
C GLY A 814 -18.53 21.65 35.84
N GLU A 815 -17.55 22.52 36.06
CA GLU A 815 -16.27 22.56 35.34
C GLU A 815 -15.13 22.52 36.36
N THR A 816 -14.10 21.72 36.11
CA THR A 816 -12.96 21.54 37.03
C THR A 816 -11.66 21.23 36.28
N SER A 817 -10.52 21.64 36.83
CA SER A 817 -9.19 21.20 36.38
C SER A 817 -8.73 19.92 37.07
N ASP A 818 -9.44 19.49 38.12
CA ASP A 818 -9.14 18.25 38.84
C ASP A 818 -9.59 17.04 38.02
N LEU A 819 -8.94 15.89 38.21
CA LEU A 819 -9.30 14.62 37.54
C LEU A 819 -10.41 13.85 38.27
N THR A 820 -11.16 14.54 39.14
CA THR A 820 -12.21 13.97 39.97
C THR A 820 -13.35 14.97 40.15
N TYR A 821 -14.59 14.46 40.18
CA TYR A 821 -15.78 15.24 40.46
C TYR A 821 -16.73 14.45 41.36
N THR A 822 -17.31 15.12 42.36
CA THR A 822 -18.32 14.52 43.23
C THR A 822 -19.68 15.15 42.94
N ASP A 823 -20.63 14.35 42.46
CA ASP A 823 -22.04 14.75 42.35
C ASP A 823 -22.85 14.23 43.54
N PHE A 824 -23.73 15.05 44.08
CA PHE A 824 -24.63 14.67 45.18
C PHE A 824 -25.95 14.18 44.58
N ILE A 825 -26.32 12.93 44.85
CA ILE A 825 -27.48 12.26 44.25
C ILE A 825 -28.61 12.22 45.30
N PRO A 826 -29.66 13.06 45.18
CA PRO A 826 -30.63 13.24 46.26
C PRO A 826 -31.67 12.11 46.39
N ASP A 827 -31.82 11.25 45.37
CA ASP A 827 -33.06 10.52 45.13
C ASP A 827 -32.90 9.03 44.75
N GLY A 828 -31.66 8.52 44.66
CA GLY A 828 -31.41 7.13 44.25
C GLY A 828 -31.75 6.84 42.78
N SER A 829 -31.93 7.88 41.95
CA SER A 829 -32.17 7.75 40.51
C SER A 829 -30.91 7.35 39.75
N ALA A 830 -31.07 6.67 38.61
CA ALA A 830 -29.97 6.31 37.72
C ALA A 830 -29.66 7.45 36.73
N TYR A 831 -28.37 7.73 36.55
CA TYR A 831 -27.85 8.78 35.67
C TYR A 831 -26.68 8.27 34.83
N VAL A 832 -26.48 8.87 33.66
CA VAL A 832 -25.26 8.72 32.86
C VAL A 832 -24.43 9.99 33.04
N TYR A 833 -23.14 9.84 33.35
CA TYR A 833 -22.20 10.97 33.39
C TYR A 833 -21.44 11.05 32.09
N LEU A 834 -21.30 12.26 31.56
CA LEU A 834 -20.48 12.56 30.39
C LEU A 834 -19.42 13.57 30.81
N ILE A 835 -18.16 13.32 30.48
CA ILE A 835 -17.07 14.26 30.74
C ILE A 835 -16.53 14.72 29.39
N THR A 836 -16.37 16.03 29.24
CA THR A 836 -15.79 16.67 28.06
C THR A 836 -14.51 17.40 28.48
N SER A 837 -13.59 17.57 27.55
CA SER A 837 -12.42 18.42 27.73
C SER A 837 -12.68 19.81 27.19
N VAL A 838 -12.03 20.79 27.81
CA VAL A 838 -12.01 22.18 27.37
C VAL A 838 -10.56 22.57 27.16
N ASP A 839 -10.23 23.07 25.97
CA ASP A 839 -8.87 23.46 25.64
C ASP A 839 -8.46 24.81 26.25
N THR A 840 -7.19 25.19 26.12
CA THR A 840 -6.64 26.49 26.58
C THR A 840 -7.31 27.71 25.95
N ARG A 841 -8.08 27.51 24.86
CA ARG A 841 -8.85 28.55 24.14
C ARG A 841 -10.32 28.57 24.55
N GLY A 842 -10.74 27.69 25.47
CA GLY A 842 -12.11 27.61 26.00
C GLY A 842 -13.06 26.77 25.16
N LYS A 843 -12.54 26.01 24.19
CA LYS A 843 -13.35 25.16 23.31
C LYS A 843 -13.54 23.77 23.90
N GLU A 844 -14.80 23.33 23.89
CA GLU A 844 -15.22 22.08 24.51
C GLU A 844 -15.49 20.97 23.50
N THR A 845 -15.16 19.74 23.87
CA THR A 845 -15.59 18.52 23.17
C THR A 845 -17.11 18.51 22.90
N PRO A 846 -17.56 18.19 21.67
CA PRO A 846 -18.97 17.97 21.39
C PRO A 846 -19.52 16.82 22.24
N LEU A 847 -20.73 16.99 22.79
CA LEU A 847 -21.38 15.91 23.53
C LEU A 847 -21.79 14.78 22.59
N PRO A 848 -21.47 13.51 22.91
CA PRO A 848 -21.82 12.38 22.05
C PRO A 848 -23.34 12.21 21.93
N GLY A 849 -23.77 11.94 20.68
CA GLY A 849 -25.16 11.68 20.31
C GLY A 849 -25.62 10.27 20.67
N ILE A 850 -25.75 9.95 21.96
CA ILE A 850 -26.25 8.63 22.40
C ILE A 850 -27.79 8.60 22.26
N THR A 851 -28.31 7.65 21.49
CA THR A 851 -29.76 7.43 21.32
C THR A 851 -30.38 6.71 22.54
N PRO A 852 -31.70 6.85 22.80
CA PRO A 852 -32.36 6.16 23.92
C PRO A 852 -32.19 4.63 23.91
N GLU A 853 -31.97 4.01 22.75
CA GLU A 853 -31.77 2.57 22.62
C GLU A 853 -30.36 2.12 23.03
N GLN A 854 -29.32 2.94 22.85
CA GLN A 854 -27.99 2.71 23.40
C GLN A 854 -27.98 2.83 24.94
N SER A 855 -28.80 3.73 25.51
CA SER A 855 -28.92 3.90 26.97
C SER A 855 -29.48 2.67 27.71
N ALA A 856 -30.17 1.78 26.99
CA ALA A 856 -30.73 0.55 27.56
C ALA A 856 -29.70 -0.59 27.65
N VAL A 857 -28.54 -0.51 26.97
CA VAL A 857 -27.51 -1.55 27.03
C VAL A 857 -26.53 -1.27 28.17
N ASP A 858 -26.20 0.01 28.43
CA ASP A 858 -25.28 0.40 29.51
C ASP A 858 -25.94 0.41 30.89
N ALA A 859 -27.28 0.53 30.96
CA ALA A 859 -28.02 0.56 32.23
C ALA A 859 -28.29 -0.83 32.85
N TRP A 860 -28.07 -1.93 32.12
CA TRP A 860 -28.44 -3.28 32.61
C TRP A 860 -27.41 -3.92 33.57
N GLU A 861 -26.17 -3.46 33.61
CA GLU A 861 -25.14 -4.07 34.48
C GLU A 861 -24.96 -3.38 35.85
N LEU A 862 -25.38 -2.12 36.01
CA LEU A 862 -25.36 -1.48 37.34
C LEU A 862 -26.44 -2.01 38.30
N TYR A 863 -27.36 -2.84 37.81
CA TYR A 863 -28.50 -3.37 38.58
C TYR A 863 -28.21 -4.64 39.38
N ARG A 864 -26.97 -5.18 39.35
CA ARG A 864 -26.66 -6.49 39.93
C ARG A 864 -25.79 -6.50 41.19
N ASP A 865 -25.75 -5.41 41.98
CA ASP A 865 -25.07 -5.46 43.28
C ASP A 865 -25.70 -4.62 44.42
N LEU A 866 -27.02 -4.37 44.35
CA LEU A 866 -27.76 -3.76 45.47
C LEU A 866 -28.42 -4.76 46.43
N ASP A 867 -28.24 -6.06 46.24
CA ASP A 867 -28.70 -7.05 47.23
C ASP A 867 -27.90 -8.36 47.22
N SER A 868 -26.80 -8.41 47.98
CA SER A 868 -26.32 -9.68 48.50
C SER A 868 -25.70 -9.51 49.89
N SER A 869 -26.58 -9.22 50.85
CA SER A 869 -26.35 -9.62 52.23
C SER A 869 -26.29 -11.16 52.33
N LYS A 870 -25.16 -11.78 51.97
CA LYS A 870 -24.72 -13.16 52.27
C LYS A 870 -23.52 -13.57 51.38
N GLN A 871 -22.31 -13.64 51.94
CA GLN A 871 -21.70 -14.89 52.42
C GLN A 871 -20.30 -14.62 53.00
N SER A 872 -20.02 -15.40 54.03
CA SER A 872 -18.85 -15.39 54.89
C SER A 872 -17.76 -16.37 54.41
N TRP A 873 -16.51 -16.00 54.73
CA TRP A 873 -15.27 -16.79 54.72
C TRP A 873 -14.62 -17.08 53.37
#